data_AF-F1KVG0-F1
#
_entry.id   AF-F1KVG0-F1
#
_cell.length_a   1.000
_cell.length_b   1.000
_cell.length_c   1.000
_cell.angle_alpha   90.00
_cell.angle_beta   90.00
_cell.angle_gamma   90.00
#
_symmetry.space_group_name_H-M   'P 1'
#
loop_
_entity.id
_entity.type
_entity.pdbx_description
1 polymer ?
#
loop_
_entity_poly.entity_id
_entity_poly.type
_entity_poly.pdbx_seq_one_letter_code
_entity_poly.pdbx_strand_id
1 'polypeptide(L)'
;MSICCASGRDTKAGRVVCDGHLRLIEVLRVNIAQLKNLPARCIGDNRSITIVVRLDNQDIYQSTSTVRDSICCIGDDFVHEISSNFSQLHFIISENSRIPRPIGRVSVKKRDIVKHSGEDRWLRVTPISKQNDVSGQICVDLHYDDETSSIALRVVDHSGLNFHEPVDLYLLVTLQGCGRMESKKLKIGSGKESDETLFMECEPRDNHDGQRPQIRLSLWHDVLGGFNSYFHGQVRILLDDTTMRPKSDSSGPQWYYLKPRMSVDEAEETTGENADPSRLGELRLRLFYTADHVLPLEMYKPLQINLINSLSSRPFCASPAGILEYLPSIDLVTIARPLMKIFVQANSIRPLLRILCAQDIVKCQDVNTLFRSQTLASKIIYEQMKFLGHQYLVISLKPVIDMIYNERKCCEVDPSKLKHGGSLESNKLNLIVYGEVAFSRVVDSNHRCPTSLREMFADLRDVVAMHFPGREDVQRLALSSFIVMRFFAAAIMNPRLFGLKREQPDPVVARTLVLVSKILQRLSNCVVSGHTLNVKEPWLAPVMQRFTDETHRLAMLKFLDRISMTEADLSISGESLSILRDGFFIERKMREKRRYLKNLISQRRRYVVLTETEICWQKSKADTEPKGRIQLQEVNHIEPVEDAKNVFRIATSTCEIQLQAPSMIEMNEWIVQIQKQRKRQLMIALRTTEPSELFEIDTERELETIHMALYEHAETLKHWKNALEGTEIPEGQPPLPRALQDQLNECENPEEAKMCFYSTIQDILHGTLLIEKAHRDVVNTFMSQIRSGKGTRELPIGDDNYLLLKSRFQKSLD
;
A
#
# COMPACT_ATOMS: atom_id res chain seq x y z
N MET A 1 5.82 -3.57 2.27
CA MET A 1 4.60 -3.08 1.59
C MET A 1 3.46 -4.04 1.88
N SER A 2 2.87 -3.93 3.07
CA SER A 2 1.58 -4.57 3.36
C SER A 2 0.50 -3.61 2.89
N ILE A 3 -0.26 -4.00 1.87
CA ILE A 3 -1.47 -3.28 1.48
C ILE A 3 -2.54 -3.72 2.47
N CYS A 4 -2.91 -2.81 3.38
CA CYS A 4 -4.07 -2.97 4.25
C CYS A 4 -5.32 -3.07 3.37
N CYS A 5 -5.84 -4.29 3.21
CA CYS A 5 -7.26 -4.49 2.99
C CYS A 5 -7.92 -4.40 4.36
N ALA A 6 -8.26 -3.19 4.80
CA ALA A 6 -9.19 -2.99 5.91
C ALA A 6 -10.55 -2.68 5.29
N SER A 7 -11.50 -3.59 5.49
CA SER A 7 -12.90 -3.41 5.19
C SER A 7 -13.51 -2.41 6.17
N GLY A 8 -14.00 -1.28 5.68
CA GLY A 8 -14.79 -0.32 6.43
C GLY A 8 -14.97 0.95 5.59
N ARG A 9 -16.22 1.24 5.19
CA ARG A 9 -16.56 2.48 4.50
C ARG A 9 -16.07 3.68 5.35
N ASP A 10 -15.39 4.63 4.71
CA ASP A 10 -15.02 5.97 5.19
C ASP A 10 -13.76 6.20 6.05
N THR A 11 -12.56 5.73 5.66
CA THR A 11 -11.34 6.42 6.16
C THR A 11 -10.29 6.62 5.07
N LYS A 12 -10.32 7.78 4.40
CA LYS A 12 -9.14 8.31 3.71
C LYS A 12 -7.94 8.31 4.68
N ALA A 13 -6.79 7.86 4.20
CA ALA A 13 -5.55 7.73 4.97
C ALA A 13 -5.07 9.08 5.57
N GLY A 14 -4.38 9.07 6.72
CA GLY A 14 -3.82 10.28 7.33
C GLY A 14 -4.78 11.13 8.18
N ARG A 15 -4.20 12.06 8.94
CA ARG A 15 -4.86 12.87 9.96
C ARG A 15 -5.33 14.20 9.39
N VAL A 16 -6.58 14.56 9.66
CA VAL A 16 -7.13 15.87 9.29
C VAL A 16 -6.65 16.92 10.31
N VAL A 17 -6.14 18.05 9.81
CA VAL A 17 -5.67 19.20 10.58
C VAL A 17 -6.26 20.48 9.97
N CYS A 18 -6.15 21.60 10.70
CA CYS A 18 -6.67 22.90 10.27
C CYS A 18 -8.19 22.86 9.98
N ASP A 19 -9.00 22.34 10.90
CA ASP A 19 -10.47 22.31 10.78
C ASP A 19 -11.02 21.64 9.49
N GLY A 20 -10.29 20.67 8.93
CA GLY A 20 -10.71 19.99 7.69
C GLY A 20 -10.00 20.46 6.43
N HIS A 21 -9.21 21.52 6.50
CA HIS A 21 -8.60 22.14 5.32
C HIS A 21 -7.29 21.49 4.87
N LEU A 22 -6.73 20.58 5.66
CA LEU A 22 -5.50 19.89 5.30
C LEU A 22 -5.49 18.48 5.90
N ARG A 23 -5.05 17.50 5.13
CA ARG A 23 -4.81 16.13 5.59
C ARG A 23 -3.32 15.84 5.55
N LEU A 24 -2.78 15.43 6.69
CA LEU A 24 -1.37 15.10 6.87
C LEU A 24 -1.21 13.58 6.86
N ILE A 25 -0.47 13.07 5.88
CA ILE A 25 -0.16 11.64 5.77
C ILE A 25 1.29 11.43 6.20
N GLU A 26 1.47 10.89 7.39
CA GLU A 26 2.78 10.71 8.01
C GLU A 26 3.20 9.24 7.88
N VAL A 27 4.36 8.99 7.27
CA VAL A 27 4.88 7.63 7.05
C VAL A 27 6.27 7.50 7.67
N LEU A 28 6.43 6.47 8.51
CA LEU A 28 7.69 6.10 9.12
C LEU A 28 8.18 4.77 8.50
N ARG A 29 9.35 4.80 7.87
CA ARG A 29 10.08 3.59 7.46
C ARG A 29 11.24 3.35 8.41
N VAL A 30 11.32 2.14 8.93
CA VAL A 30 12.32 1.73 9.92
C VAL A 30 13.09 0.55 9.37
N ASN A 31 14.41 0.72 9.27
CA ASN A 31 15.34 -0.36 9.01
C ASN A 31 16.12 -0.67 10.31
N ILE A 32 15.94 -1.89 10.81
CA ILE A 32 16.64 -2.41 11.99
C ILE A 32 17.75 -3.33 11.49
N ALA A 33 18.97 -2.80 11.40
CA ALA A 33 20.07 -3.54 10.81
C ALA A 33 20.63 -4.58 11.78
N GLN A 34 21.17 -4.13 12.91
CA GLN A 34 21.89 -4.98 13.85
C GLN A 34 22.00 -4.37 15.25
N LEU A 35 22.23 -5.23 16.25
CA LEU A 35 22.51 -4.88 17.63
C LEU A 35 23.88 -5.48 18.01
N LYS A 36 24.77 -4.71 18.67
CA LYS A 36 26.11 -5.16 19.08
C LYS A 36 26.42 -4.82 20.54
N ASN A 37 27.50 -5.39 21.06
CA ASN A 37 28.01 -5.14 22.43
C ASN A 37 26.97 -5.50 23.50
N LEU A 38 26.25 -6.59 23.29
CA LEU A 38 25.23 -7.06 24.22
C LEU A 38 25.86 -7.60 25.51
N PRO A 39 25.17 -7.47 26.66
CA PRO A 39 25.65 -8.02 27.93
C PRO A 39 25.97 -9.52 27.83
N ALA A 40 27.03 -9.98 28.51
CA ALA A 40 27.46 -11.37 28.47
C ALA A 40 26.36 -12.37 28.85
N ARG A 41 25.42 -11.97 29.71
CA ARG A 41 24.23 -12.78 30.07
C ARG A 41 23.34 -13.11 28.87
N CYS A 42 23.37 -12.34 27.79
CA CYS A 42 22.58 -12.54 26.58
C CYS A 42 23.29 -13.46 25.57
N ILE A 43 24.51 -13.91 25.85
CA ILE A 43 25.35 -14.72 24.97
C ILE A 43 25.22 -16.18 25.39
N GLY A 44 24.78 -17.05 24.47
CA GLY A 44 24.67 -18.50 24.68
C GLY A 44 23.81 -19.17 23.62
N ASP A 45 23.95 -20.50 23.49
CA ASP A 45 23.19 -21.28 22.52
C ASP A 45 21.67 -21.11 22.74
N ASN A 46 20.94 -20.89 21.64
CA ASN A 46 19.47 -20.77 21.59
C ASN A 46 18.82 -19.55 22.27
N ARG A 47 19.56 -18.48 22.59
CA ARG A 47 18.94 -17.23 23.08
C ARG A 47 18.51 -16.31 21.93
N SER A 48 17.26 -15.83 21.99
CA SER A 48 16.73 -14.85 21.05
C SER A 48 16.42 -13.53 21.76
N ILE A 49 16.58 -12.44 21.00
CA ILE A 49 16.24 -11.09 21.41
C ILE A 49 14.99 -10.67 20.65
N THR A 50 14.06 -10.07 21.36
CA THR A 50 12.87 -9.44 20.80
C THR A 50 13.05 -7.93 20.87
N ILE A 51 12.79 -7.26 19.74
CA ILE A 51 12.70 -5.80 19.67
C ILE A 51 11.24 -5.42 19.41
N VAL A 52 10.65 -4.68 20.34
CA VAL A 52 9.33 -4.07 20.19
C VAL A 52 9.53 -2.60 19.85
N VAL A 53 8.91 -2.15 18.76
CA VAL A 53 8.94 -0.75 18.32
C VAL A 53 7.64 -0.09 18.74
N ARG A 54 7.72 1.05 19.45
CA ARG A 54 6.58 1.82 19.93
C ARG A 54 6.61 3.27 19.46
N LEU A 55 5.44 3.80 19.09
CA LEU A 55 5.21 5.23 19.01
C LEU A 55 4.58 5.67 20.32
N ASP A 56 5.33 6.39 21.15
CA ASP A 56 5.01 6.63 22.56
C ASP A 56 4.60 5.31 23.27
N ASN A 57 3.29 5.10 23.51
CA ASN A 57 2.76 3.91 24.19
C ASN A 57 2.16 2.85 23.26
N GLN A 58 2.15 3.07 21.95
CA GLN A 58 1.53 2.17 20.98
C GLN A 58 2.56 1.27 20.31
N ASP A 59 2.44 -0.04 20.48
CA ASP A 59 3.25 -1.04 19.78
C ASP A 59 2.89 -1.04 18.28
N ILE A 60 3.88 -0.81 17.42
CA ILE A 60 3.69 -0.75 15.96
C ILE A 60 4.37 -1.89 15.22
N TYR A 61 5.40 -2.50 15.81
CA TYR A 61 6.14 -3.59 15.19
C TYR A 61 6.88 -4.44 16.22
N GLN A 62 7.07 -5.71 15.92
CA GLN A 62 7.88 -6.62 16.73
C GLN A 62 8.76 -7.48 15.83
N SER A 63 10.04 -7.58 16.19
CA SER A 63 11.04 -8.44 15.56
C SER A 63 11.62 -9.39 16.60
N THR A 64 12.01 -10.59 16.19
CA THR A 64 12.73 -11.55 17.05
C THR A 64 13.85 -12.23 16.28
N SER A 65 15.07 -12.15 16.81
CA SER A 65 16.29 -12.67 16.16
C SER A 65 17.20 -13.37 17.17
N THR A 66 18.00 -14.33 16.70
CA THR A 66 18.98 -15.06 17.52
C THR A 66 20.31 -14.31 17.62
N VAL A 67 20.97 -14.39 18.78
CA VAL A 67 22.27 -13.74 19.02
C VAL A 67 23.42 -14.68 18.65
N ARG A 68 24.46 -14.16 18.00
CA ARG A 68 25.74 -14.85 17.75
C ARG A 68 26.90 -13.91 18.08
N ASP A 69 27.86 -14.36 18.89
CA ASP A 69 29.09 -13.61 19.20
C ASP A 69 28.87 -12.16 19.67
N SER A 70 27.89 -11.94 20.55
CA SER A 70 27.47 -10.60 21.04
C SER A 70 26.84 -9.67 20.00
N ILE A 71 26.58 -10.18 18.79
CA ILE A 71 25.95 -9.47 17.68
C ILE A 71 24.61 -10.15 17.36
N CYS A 72 23.59 -9.34 17.12
CA CYS A 72 22.30 -9.81 16.65
C CYS A 72 22.01 -9.14 15.31
N CYS A 73 22.13 -9.90 14.21
CA CYS A 73 21.75 -9.44 12.88
C CYS A 73 20.23 -9.58 12.72
N ILE A 74 19.54 -8.47 12.46
CA ILE A 74 18.08 -8.43 12.37
C ILE A 74 17.68 -8.27 10.92
N GLY A 75 18.13 -7.20 10.25
CA GLY A 75 17.89 -6.97 8.83
C GLY A 75 16.43 -6.70 8.47
N ASP A 76 15.62 -6.28 9.43
CA ASP A 76 14.21 -5.98 9.20
C ASP A 76 14.03 -4.58 8.59
N ASP A 77 13.07 -4.47 7.68
CA ASP A 77 12.68 -3.23 7.02
C ASP A 77 11.15 -3.21 6.91
N PHE A 78 10.53 -2.28 7.63
CA PHE A 78 9.08 -2.10 7.66
C PHE A 78 8.69 -0.63 7.49
N VAL A 79 7.44 -0.44 7.07
CA VAL A 79 6.83 0.88 6.84
C VAL A 79 5.55 0.92 7.65
N HIS A 80 5.34 2.00 8.40
CA HIS A 80 4.16 2.23 9.23
C HIS A 80 3.57 3.61 8.90
N GLU A 81 2.28 3.66 8.63
CA GLU A 81 1.54 4.92 8.49
C GLU A 81 1.05 5.34 9.88
N ILE A 82 1.39 6.56 10.27
CA ILE A 82 1.14 7.09 11.60
C ILE A 82 -0.31 7.59 11.66
N SER A 83 -1.13 6.92 12.46
CA SER A 83 -2.56 7.24 12.61
C SER A 83 -2.85 8.29 13.68
N SER A 84 -1.95 8.40 14.66
CA SER A 84 -2.04 9.33 15.78
C SER A 84 -0.72 10.05 15.95
N ASN A 85 -0.76 11.30 16.37
CA ASN A 85 0.45 12.03 16.63
C ASN A 85 1.30 11.34 17.70
N PHE A 86 2.63 11.45 17.58
CA PHE A 86 3.56 10.88 18.55
C PHE A 86 4.71 11.83 18.84
N SER A 87 5.30 11.72 20.03
CA SER A 87 6.44 12.53 20.45
C SER A 87 7.78 11.82 20.25
N GLN A 88 7.82 10.52 20.57
CA GLN A 88 9.02 9.69 20.56
C GLN A 88 8.77 8.31 19.95
N LEU A 89 9.79 7.81 19.26
CA LEU A 89 9.89 6.45 18.76
C LEU A 89 10.79 5.65 19.71
N HIS A 90 10.27 4.56 20.26
CA HIS A 90 10.98 3.70 21.19
C HIS A 90 11.28 2.34 20.58
N PHE A 91 12.48 1.82 20.82
CA PHE A 91 12.88 0.44 20.53
C PHE A 91 13.18 -0.24 21.86
N ILE A 92 12.29 -1.11 22.30
CA ILE A 92 12.44 -1.86 23.55
C ILE A 92 13.07 -3.20 23.25
N ILE A 93 14.24 -3.43 23.82
CA ILE A 93 15.05 -4.61 23.57
C ILE A 93 14.90 -5.53 24.77
N SER A 94 14.39 -6.74 24.54
CA SER A 94 14.13 -7.73 25.59
C SER A 94 14.74 -9.08 25.24
N GLU A 95 15.21 -9.79 26.27
CA GLU A 95 15.57 -11.20 26.14
C GLU A 95 14.30 -12.04 26.09
N ASN A 96 14.21 -12.89 25.07
CA ASN A 96 13.08 -13.78 24.89
C ASN A 96 13.20 -14.97 25.84
N SER A 97 12.37 -14.96 26.89
CA SER A 97 12.23 -16.05 27.86
C SER A 97 10.74 -16.20 28.22
N ARG A 98 10.36 -17.16 29.07
CA ARG A 98 8.94 -17.34 29.50
C ARG A 98 8.31 -16.03 30.03
N ILE A 99 9.13 -15.14 30.59
CA ILE A 99 8.76 -13.77 30.95
C ILE A 99 9.76 -12.84 30.27
N PRO A 100 9.36 -11.97 29.33
CA PRO A 100 10.28 -11.06 28.66
C PRO A 100 11.06 -10.21 29.66
N ARG A 101 12.39 -10.27 29.61
CA ARG A 101 13.26 -9.48 30.50
C ARG A 101 13.83 -8.30 29.71
N PRO A 102 13.49 -7.05 30.06
CA PRO A 102 14.01 -5.88 29.35
C PRO A 102 15.52 -5.74 29.57
N ILE A 103 16.25 -5.57 28.46
CA ILE A 103 17.69 -5.27 28.46
C ILE A 103 17.88 -3.75 28.54
N GLY A 104 17.10 -3.01 27.75
CA GLY A 104 17.17 -1.57 27.65
C GLY A 104 16.31 -1.05 26.51
N ARG A 105 16.44 0.24 26.22
CA ARG A 105 15.67 0.92 25.17
C ARG A 105 16.51 1.91 24.39
N VAL A 106 16.04 2.24 23.19
CA VAL A 106 16.50 3.40 22.41
C VAL A 106 15.30 4.29 22.15
N SER A 107 15.39 5.57 22.51
CA SER A 107 14.32 6.55 22.28
C SER A 107 14.81 7.63 21.30
N VAL A 108 14.04 7.92 20.26
CA VAL A 108 14.36 8.96 19.27
C VAL A 108 13.18 9.93 19.19
N LYS A 109 13.44 11.23 19.40
CA LYS A 109 12.40 12.26 19.28
C LYS A 109 12.02 12.44 17.81
N LYS A 110 10.74 12.71 17.53
CA LYS A 110 10.23 12.93 16.17
C LYS A 110 11.07 13.93 15.36
N ARG A 111 11.43 15.07 15.95
CA ARG A 111 12.31 16.08 15.31
C ARG A 111 13.68 15.55 14.89
N ASP A 112 14.25 14.64 15.66
CA ASP A 112 15.57 14.07 15.40
C ASP A 112 15.49 13.02 14.29
N ILE A 113 14.35 12.32 14.17
CA ILE A 113 14.05 11.42 13.03
C ILE A 113 14.00 12.24 11.74
N VAL A 114 13.32 13.38 11.76
CA VAL A 114 13.15 14.25 10.59
C VAL A 114 14.49 14.83 10.16
N LYS A 115 15.28 15.35 11.11
CA LYS A 115 16.58 15.95 10.85
C LYS A 115 17.60 14.98 10.25
N HIS A 116 17.57 13.71 10.66
CA HIS A 116 18.53 12.68 10.24
C HIS A 116 17.85 11.59 9.39
N SER A 117 16.80 11.96 8.66
CA SER A 117 16.00 11.04 7.86
C SER A 117 16.86 10.41 6.76
N GLY A 118 16.93 9.08 6.72
CA GLY A 118 17.71 8.29 5.79
C GLY A 118 19.17 8.02 6.19
N GLU A 119 19.67 8.64 7.26
CA GLU A 119 21.01 8.38 7.79
C GLU A 119 21.09 7.03 8.51
N ASP A 120 22.21 6.33 8.33
CA ASP A 120 22.51 5.07 9.02
C ASP A 120 23.29 5.34 10.31
N ARG A 121 22.66 5.12 11.47
CA ARG A 121 23.18 5.59 12.75
C ARG A 121 23.23 4.49 13.80
N TRP A 122 24.26 4.58 14.65
CA TRP A 122 24.37 3.80 15.88
C TRP A 122 23.79 4.61 17.04
N LEU A 123 22.81 4.04 17.73
CA LEU A 123 22.19 4.62 18.92
C LEU A 123 22.45 3.73 20.13
N ARG A 124 22.84 4.34 21.24
CA ARG A 124 23.16 3.64 22.48
C ARG A 124 21.90 3.16 23.18
N VAL A 125 21.95 1.94 23.70
CA VAL A 125 20.88 1.37 24.52
C VAL A 125 20.98 1.95 25.93
N THR A 126 19.88 2.50 26.44
CA THR A 126 19.77 3.05 27.79
C THR A 126 18.93 2.14 28.69
N PRO A 127 19.15 2.15 30.02
CA PRO A 127 18.31 1.39 30.94
C PRO A 127 16.87 1.92 30.91
N ILE A 128 15.90 1.02 31.11
CA ILE A 128 14.49 1.41 31.19
C ILE A 128 14.22 2.01 32.57
N SER A 129 14.21 3.34 32.66
CA SER A 129 13.77 4.07 33.86
C SER A 129 12.24 4.14 33.89
N LYS A 130 11.63 3.92 35.07
CA LYS A 130 10.18 4.08 35.29
C LYS A 130 9.67 5.51 35.09
N GLN A 131 10.57 6.52 35.12
CA GLN A 131 10.19 7.94 35.10
C GLN A 131 10.24 8.58 33.70
N ASN A 132 10.75 7.87 32.68
CA ASN A 132 11.02 8.46 31.36
C ASN A 132 9.98 8.12 30.28
N ASP A 133 8.89 7.43 30.62
CA ASP A 133 7.76 7.16 29.70
C ASP A 133 6.61 8.13 29.99
N VAL A 134 6.89 9.41 29.74
CA VAL A 134 5.89 10.48 29.85
C VAL A 134 5.10 10.57 28.55
N SER A 135 3.78 10.45 28.66
CA SER A 135 2.85 10.56 27.55
C SER A 135 1.57 11.27 28.00
N GLY A 136 0.90 11.91 27.05
CA GLY A 136 -0.38 12.57 27.28
C GLY A 136 -0.27 14.09 27.34
N GLN A 137 -1.42 14.70 27.59
CA GLN A 137 -1.64 16.13 27.50
C GLN A 137 -2.60 16.59 28.59
N ILE A 138 -2.43 17.83 29.01
CA ILE A 138 -3.24 18.47 30.05
C ILE A 138 -3.82 19.78 29.51
N CYS A 139 -5.09 20.05 29.81
CA CYS A 139 -5.77 21.29 29.47
C CYS A 139 -5.84 22.18 30.71
N VAL A 140 -5.27 23.38 30.62
CA VAL A 140 -5.15 24.31 31.73
C VAL A 140 -5.73 25.65 31.32
N ASP A 141 -6.59 26.19 32.17
CA ASP A 141 -7.07 27.56 32.10
C ASP A 141 -6.20 28.41 33.03
N LEU A 142 -5.44 29.34 32.45
CA LEU A 142 -4.48 30.18 33.13
C LEU A 142 -4.82 31.64 32.83
N HIS A 143 -5.11 32.42 33.87
CA HIS A 143 -5.37 33.84 33.73
C HIS A 143 -4.60 34.65 34.77
N TYR A 144 -4.18 35.84 34.37
CA TYR A 144 -3.60 36.82 35.26
C TYR A 144 -4.67 37.85 35.64
N ASP A 145 -4.76 38.13 36.94
CA ASP A 145 -5.65 39.13 37.49
C ASP A 145 -4.84 40.37 37.89
N ASP A 146 -4.95 41.42 37.08
CA ASP A 146 -4.27 42.70 37.29
C ASP A 146 -4.66 43.37 38.61
N GLU A 147 -5.90 43.17 39.08
CA GLU A 147 -6.40 43.81 40.31
C GLU A 147 -5.80 43.20 41.56
N THR A 148 -5.59 41.88 41.56
CA THR A 148 -5.06 41.12 42.70
C THR A 148 -3.59 40.75 42.56
N SER A 149 -2.95 41.11 41.44
CA SER A 149 -1.59 40.69 41.07
C SER A 149 -1.36 39.19 41.26
N SER A 150 -2.36 38.39 40.89
CA SER A 150 -2.36 36.95 41.12
C SER A 150 -2.62 36.17 39.83
N ILE A 151 -2.00 35.00 39.75
CA ILE A 151 -2.24 34.03 38.70
C ILE A 151 -3.25 33.02 39.21
N ALA A 152 -4.31 32.86 38.45
CA ALA A 152 -5.34 31.87 38.69
C ALA A 152 -5.22 30.73 37.69
N LEU A 153 -5.14 29.50 38.21
CA LEU A 153 -4.93 28.28 37.44
C LEU A 153 -6.03 27.26 37.73
N ARG A 154 -6.63 26.71 36.68
CA ARG A 154 -7.58 25.60 36.78
C ARG A 154 -7.23 24.50 35.76
N VAL A 155 -7.34 23.24 36.17
CA VAL A 155 -7.27 22.12 35.22
C VAL A 155 -8.66 21.86 34.68
N VAL A 156 -8.79 21.85 33.35
CA VAL A 156 -10.10 21.68 32.68
C VAL A 156 -10.30 20.25 32.18
N ASP A 157 -9.23 19.61 31.71
CA ASP A 157 -9.27 18.23 31.19
C ASP A 157 -7.84 17.64 31.11
N HIS A 158 -7.73 16.33 30.92
CA HIS A 158 -6.50 15.63 30.55
C HIS A 158 -6.79 14.43 29.64
N SER A 159 -5.81 14.07 28.80
CA SER A 159 -5.97 12.99 27.80
C SER A 159 -4.64 12.26 27.56
N GLY A 160 -4.71 10.97 27.19
CA GLY A 160 -3.53 10.19 26.80
C GLY A 160 -2.57 9.79 27.94
N LEU A 161 -3.05 9.78 29.18
CA LEU A 161 -2.27 9.34 30.34
C LEU A 161 -2.24 7.80 30.43
N ASN A 162 -1.16 7.27 31.00
CA ASN A 162 -0.87 5.84 31.04
C ASN A 162 -1.30 5.22 32.39
N PHE A 163 -2.61 4.96 32.57
CA PHE A 163 -3.17 4.21 33.68
C PHE A 163 -4.45 3.46 33.26
N HIS A 164 -4.72 2.32 33.90
CA HIS A 164 -5.84 1.42 33.54
C HIS A 164 -7.08 1.58 34.43
N GLU A 165 -6.96 2.26 35.56
CA GLU A 165 -8.02 2.46 36.56
C GLU A 165 -8.16 3.95 36.90
N PRO A 166 -9.33 4.42 37.37
CA PRO A 166 -9.46 5.78 37.86
C PRO A 166 -8.51 6.00 39.04
N VAL A 167 -7.62 6.99 38.90
CA VAL A 167 -6.56 7.30 39.86
C VAL A 167 -6.73 8.71 40.41
N ASP A 168 -6.33 8.91 41.68
CA ASP A 168 -6.31 10.22 42.31
C ASP A 168 -5.12 11.03 41.77
N LEU A 169 -5.41 11.92 40.82
CA LEU A 169 -4.44 12.80 40.20
C LEU A 169 -4.31 14.11 40.96
N TYR A 170 -3.11 14.66 40.96
CA TYR A 170 -2.86 16.02 41.40
C TYR A 170 -1.83 16.71 40.53
N LEU A 171 -1.99 18.02 40.37
CA LEU A 171 -1.04 18.89 39.72
C LEU A 171 -0.25 19.64 40.79
N LEU A 172 1.07 19.44 40.82
CA LEU A 172 1.98 20.26 41.60
C LEU A 172 2.37 21.49 40.76
N VAL A 173 1.86 22.65 41.16
CA VAL A 173 2.10 23.92 40.51
C VAL A 173 3.21 24.63 41.26
N THR A 174 4.31 24.96 40.57
CA THR A 174 5.45 25.67 41.14
C THR A 174 5.71 26.95 40.37
N LEU A 175 5.60 28.09 41.03
CA LEU A 175 5.97 29.39 40.50
C LEU A 175 7.45 29.66 40.82
N GLN A 176 8.23 29.96 39.78
CA GLN A 176 9.66 30.20 39.89
C GLN A 176 10.00 31.53 39.23
N GLY A 177 10.45 32.50 40.02
CA GLY A 177 10.64 33.90 39.64
C GLY A 177 9.83 34.82 40.55
N CYS A 178 10.15 36.13 40.57
CA CYS A 178 9.64 37.11 41.54
C CYS A 178 10.23 36.99 42.97
N GLY A 179 11.51 36.63 43.10
CA GLY A 179 12.22 36.63 44.40
C GLY A 179 11.88 35.51 45.38
N ARG A 180 10.90 34.63 45.07
CA ARG A 180 10.53 33.45 45.87
C ARG A 180 10.20 32.26 44.97
N MET A 181 10.32 31.04 45.51
CA MET A 181 9.79 29.82 44.90
C MET A 181 8.61 29.34 45.74
N GLU A 182 7.42 29.29 45.15
CA GLU A 182 6.20 28.83 45.81
C GLU A 182 5.65 27.60 45.07
N SER A 183 5.26 26.57 45.81
CA SER A 183 4.65 25.35 45.26
C SER A 183 3.33 25.05 45.96
N LYS A 184 2.27 24.82 45.18
CA LYS A 184 0.95 24.41 45.68
C LYS A 184 0.44 23.16 44.95
N LYS A 185 -0.30 22.32 45.67
CA LYS A 185 -0.91 21.09 45.15
C LYS A 185 -2.36 21.37 44.77
N LEU A 186 -2.73 21.08 43.53
CA LEU A 186 -4.10 21.21 43.02
C LEU A 186 -4.65 19.80 42.74
N LYS A 187 -5.73 19.42 43.41
CA LYS A 187 -6.35 18.10 43.22
C LYS A 187 -7.17 18.06 41.92
N ILE A 188 -7.10 16.96 41.19
CA ILE A 188 -7.87 16.73 39.97
C ILE A 188 -8.90 15.65 40.30
N GLY A 189 -10.18 16.01 40.19
CA GLY A 189 -11.30 15.12 40.48
C GLY A 189 -11.50 14.04 39.42
N SER A 190 -12.38 13.08 39.69
CA SER A 190 -12.72 12.00 38.75
C SER A 190 -13.34 12.49 37.43
N GLY A 191 -13.86 13.73 37.41
CA GLY A 191 -14.38 14.42 36.23
C GLY A 191 -13.30 14.98 35.29
N LYS A 192 -12.00 14.73 35.57
CA LYS A 192 -10.82 15.23 34.84
C LYS A 192 -10.51 16.72 34.99
N GLU A 193 -11.40 17.47 35.64
CA GLU A 193 -11.19 18.86 36.02
C GLU A 193 -10.67 18.99 37.45
N SER A 194 -10.07 20.13 37.79
CA SER A 194 -9.77 20.46 39.19
C SER A 194 -11.02 20.94 39.92
N ASP A 195 -11.15 20.52 41.18
CA ASP A 195 -12.29 20.85 42.05
C ASP A 195 -12.31 22.34 42.43
N GLU A 196 -11.14 22.99 42.41
CA GLU A 196 -10.94 24.39 42.76
C GLU A 196 -10.05 25.11 41.74
N THR A 197 -10.05 26.45 41.81
CA THR A 197 -9.10 27.31 41.09
C THR A 197 -7.98 27.69 42.05
N LEU A 198 -6.74 27.44 41.63
CA LEU A 198 -5.56 27.76 42.41
C LEU A 198 -5.12 29.21 42.16
N PHE A 199 -4.89 29.97 43.23
CA PHE A 199 -4.35 31.33 43.15
C PHE A 199 -2.92 31.39 43.69
N MET A 200 -2.03 32.05 42.95
CA MET A 200 -0.64 32.31 43.36
C MET A 200 -0.32 33.78 43.11
N GLU A 201 0.25 34.45 44.11
CA GLU A 201 0.66 35.85 43.97
C GLU A 201 1.85 35.95 43.01
N CYS A 202 1.79 36.86 42.05
CA CYS A 202 2.85 37.07 41.08
C CYS A 202 2.93 38.56 40.73
N GLU A 203 3.85 39.28 41.36
CA GLU A 203 4.10 40.68 41.04
C GLU A 203 4.89 40.80 39.72
N PRO A 204 4.33 41.45 38.68
CA PRO A 204 5.06 41.73 37.48
C PRO A 204 5.87 43.01 37.71
N ARG A 205 7.20 42.84 37.80
CA ARG A 205 8.26 43.85 37.93
C ARG A 205 8.80 43.98 39.35
N ASP A 206 9.87 43.23 39.62
CA ASP A 206 11.15 43.76 40.13
C ASP A 206 12.14 42.60 40.28
N ASN A 207 12.62 42.06 39.15
CA ASN A 207 13.76 41.15 39.18
C ASN A 207 15.02 41.91 38.75
N HIS A 208 15.85 42.26 39.73
CA HIS A 208 17.21 42.78 39.52
C HIS A 208 18.15 41.78 38.80
N ASP A 209 17.69 40.54 38.56
CA ASP A 209 18.51 39.40 38.10
C ASP A 209 18.15 38.90 36.68
N GLY A 210 17.30 39.60 35.93
CA GLY A 210 17.03 39.31 34.51
C GLY A 210 16.31 37.99 34.18
N GLN A 211 16.02 37.12 35.16
CA GLN A 211 15.23 35.91 34.94
C GLN A 211 13.73 36.23 34.91
N ARG A 212 13.06 35.85 33.81
CA ARG A 212 11.61 35.96 33.66
C ARG A 212 10.89 34.92 34.54
N PRO A 213 9.75 35.28 35.17
CA PRO A 213 8.98 34.33 35.95
C PRO A 213 8.46 33.18 35.07
N GLN A 214 8.41 31.97 35.63
CA GLN A 214 7.93 30.77 34.96
C GLN A 214 7.08 29.92 35.91
N ILE A 215 6.05 29.28 35.38
CA ILE A 215 5.25 28.28 36.08
C ILE A 215 5.64 26.89 35.59
N ARG A 216 5.87 25.99 36.55
CA ARG A 216 6.07 24.57 36.32
C ARG A 216 4.86 23.80 36.83
N LEU A 217 4.27 23.00 35.96
CA LEU A 217 3.12 22.15 36.25
C LEU A 217 3.57 20.70 36.18
N SER A 218 3.63 19.99 37.31
CA SER A 218 4.03 18.58 37.36
C SER A 218 2.82 17.72 37.73
N LEU A 219 2.42 16.81 36.83
CA LEU A 219 1.27 15.94 37.01
C LEU A 219 1.68 14.62 37.66
N TRP A 220 0.92 14.23 38.68
CA TRP A 220 1.22 13.07 39.51
C TRP A 220 -0.04 12.27 39.83
N HIS A 221 0.17 10.98 40.08
CA HIS A 221 -0.80 10.06 40.64
C HIS A 221 -0.32 9.65 42.04
N ASP A 222 -1.19 9.77 43.04
CA ASP A 222 -0.93 9.32 44.41
C ASP A 222 -1.31 7.83 44.59
N VAL A 223 -0.33 6.95 44.84
CA VAL A 223 -0.55 5.49 44.78
C VAL A 223 -1.00 4.90 46.12
N LEU A 224 -0.75 5.53 47.26
CA LEU A 224 -1.13 5.00 48.59
C LEU A 224 -1.16 6.11 49.66
N GLY A 225 -1.80 7.26 49.40
CA GLY A 225 -1.91 8.34 50.40
C GLY A 225 -0.59 9.01 50.75
N GLY A 226 0.28 9.22 49.76
CA GLY A 226 1.51 10.00 49.84
C GLY A 226 2.81 9.18 49.97
N PHE A 227 2.73 7.86 50.19
CA PHE A 227 3.92 7.00 50.35
C PHE A 227 4.60 6.64 49.02
N ASN A 228 3.90 6.75 47.90
CA ASN A 228 4.44 6.52 46.57
C ASN A 228 3.65 7.37 45.57
N SER A 229 4.33 8.22 44.81
CA SER A 229 3.71 9.03 43.76
C SER A 229 4.27 8.67 42.39
N TYR A 230 3.39 8.45 41.42
CA TYR A 230 3.78 8.16 40.03
C TYR A 230 3.74 9.44 39.20
N PHE A 231 4.87 9.75 38.55
CA PHE A 231 5.01 10.95 37.72
C PHE A 231 4.44 10.70 36.32
N HIS A 232 3.51 11.55 35.89
CA HIS A 232 2.91 11.47 34.56
C HIS A 232 3.51 12.46 33.56
N GLY A 233 4.22 13.48 34.02
CA GLY A 233 4.90 14.46 33.18
C GLY A 233 4.82 15.88 33.71
N GLN A 234 5.53 16.80 33.05
CA GLN A 234 5.52 18.21 33.42
C GLN A 234 5.41 19.16 32.22
N VAL A 235 4.89 20.36 32.48
CA VAL A 235 4.83 21.49 31.56
C VAL A 235 5.53 22.68 32.20
N ARG A 236 6.26 23.47 31.42
CA ARG A 236 6.83 24.75 31.85
C ARG A 236 6.28 25.86 30.98
N ILE A 237 5.68 26.87 31.60
CA ILE A 237 5.06 28.02 30.95
C ILE A 237 5.87 29.25 31.38
N LEU A 238 6.46 29.96 30.43
CA LEU A 238 7.10 31.25 30.68
C LEU A 238 6.00 32.31 30.83
N LEU A 239 6.07 33.10 31.89
CA LEU A 239 5.13 34.20 32.13
C LEU A 239 5.68 35.46 31.48
N ASP A 240 5.09 35.82 30.35
CA ASP A 240 5.39 37.00 29.54
C ASP A 240 4.10 37.73 29.14
N ASP A 241 4.22 38.86 28.44
CA ASP A 241 3.06 39.69 28.02
C ASP A 241 2.03 38.89 27.18
N THR A 242 2.39 37.71 26.65
CA THR A 242 1.48 36.87 25.86
C THR A 242 0.67 35.90 26.72
N THR A 243 1.21 35.48 27.87
CA THR A 243 0.61 34.52 28.82
C THR A 243 -0.01 35.21 30.04
N MET A 244 0.45 36.41 30.39
CA MET A 244 -0.05 37.28 31.44
C MET A 244 -1.06 38.30 30.89
N ARG A 245 -2.10 37.84 30.19
CA ARG A 245 -3.13 38.74 29.66
C ARG A 245 -4.23 39.01 30.68
N PRO A 246 -4.81 40.23 30.70
CA PRO A 246 -5.93 40.57 31.57
C PRO A 246 -7.15 39.68 31.28
N LYS A 247 -7.95 39.43 32.31
CA LYS A 247 -9.20 38.65 32.29
C LYS A 247 -10.21 39.03 31.18
N SER A 248 -10.07 40.21 30.58
CA SER A 248 -10.89 40.72 29.46
C SER A 248 -10.53 40.14 28.08
N ASP A 249 -9.35 39.54 27.90
CA ASP A 249 -8.89 38.98 26.63
C ASP A 249 -9.04 37.43 26.66
N SER A 250 -10.19 36.94 26.19
CA SER A 250 -10.63 35.53 26.35
C SER A 250 -9.86 34.52 25.48
N SER A 251 -8.59 34.25 25.78
CA SER A 251 -8.00 32.98 25.36
C SER A 251 -8.56 31.90 26.27
N GLY A 252 -9.50 31.08 25.78
CA GLY A 252 -10.03 29.95 26.53
C GLY A 252 -8.96 28.92 26.93
N PRO A 253 -9.35 27.83 27.62
CA PRO A 253 -8.42 26.82 28.13
C PRO A 253 -7.48 26.27 27.06
N GLN A 254 -6.21 26.07 27.43
CA GLN A 254 -5.16 25.68 26.48
C GLN A 254 -4.61 24.29 26.81
N TRP A 255 -4.40 23.49 25.77
CA TRP A 255 -3.80 22.16 25.88
C TRP A 255 -2.27 22.23 25.81
N TYR A 256 -1.59 21.45 26.65
CA TYR A 256 -0.14 21.32 26.69
C TYR A 256 0.30 19.85 26.67
N TYR A 257 1.36 19.54 25.92
CA TYR A 257 1.98 18.21 25.99
C TYR A 257 2.83 18.05 27.26
N LEU A 258 2.63 16.92 27.93
CA LEU A 258 3.45 16.54 29.07
C LEU A 258 4.86 16.14 28.62
N LYS A 259 5.87 16.62 29.34
CA LYS A 259 7.29 16.35 29.07
C LYS A 259 7.97 15.64 30.24
N PRO A 260 9.00 14.83 30.00
CA PRO A 260 9.81 14.25 31.07
C PRO A 260 10.54 15.33 31.88
N ARG A 261 11.04 14.97 33.06
CA ARG A 261 11.91 15.84 33.86
C ARG A 261 13.21 16.11 33.10
N MET A 262 13.77 17.30 33.30
CA MET A 262 15.07 17.66 32.71
C MET A 262 16.19 17.14 33.62
N SER A 263 17.36 16.82 33.08
CA SER A 263 18.51 16.28 33.83
C SER A 263 18.98 17.17 35.00
N VAL A 264 18.68 18.47 34.96
CA VAL A 264 18.97 19.41 36.05
C VAL A 264 18.05 19.15 37.26
N ASP A 265 16.83 18.66 37.03
CA ASP A 265 15.87 18.30 38.08
C ASP A 265 16.17 16.91 38.71
N GLU A 266 17.00 16.06 38.07
CA GLU A 266 17.37 14.73 38.59
C GLU A 266 18.53 14.77 39.60
N ALA A 267 19.36 15.82 39.55
CA ALA A 267 20.49 16.02 40.45
C ALA A 267 20.07 16.24 41.92
N GLU A 268 18.79 16.58 42.16
CA GLU A 268 18.26 16.85 43.49
C GLU A 268 17.67 15.61 44.19
N GLU A 269 17.45 14.47 43.51
CA GLU A 269 16.70 13.33 44.10
C GLU A 269 17.33 11.92 44.00
N THR A 270 18.51 11.70 43.41
CA THR A 270 19.06 10.34 43.26
C THR A 270 20.45 10.13 43.87
N THR A 271 20.47 9.65 45.13
CA THR A 271 21.56 8.83 45.67
C THR A 271 21.13 7.36 45.61
N GLY A 272 21.33 6.69 44.48
CA GLY A 272 21.01 5.26 44.37
C GLY A 272 21.18 4.67 42.97
N GLU A 273 22.12 3.71 42.86
CA GLU A 273 22.36 2.78 41.75
C GLU A 273 22.81 3.36 40.39
N ASN A 274 24.11 3.68 40.32
CA ASN A 274 24.86 3.83 39.07
C ASN A 274 24.94 2.49 38.31
N ALA A 275 23.96 2.19 37.47
CA ALA A 275 24.15 1.25 36.36
C ALA A 275 24.97 1.95 35.26
N ASP A 276 26.20 1.51 35.04
CA ASP A 276 27.10 2.07 34.01
C ASP A 276 26.43 2.02 32.61
N PRO A 277 26.06 3.16 32.01
CA PRO A 277 25.35 3.22 30.73
C PRO A 277 26.16 2.64 29.56
N SER A 278 27.47 2.45 29.73
CA SER A 278 28.38 1.99 28.69
C SER A 278 28.25 0.49 28.34
N ARG A 279 27.46 -0.29 29.09
CA ARG A 279 27.43 -1.77 29.01
C ARG A 279 26.19 -2.41 28.38
N LEU A 280 25.21 -1.64 27.89
CA LEU A 280 23.93 -2.18 27.40
C LEU A 280 23.85 -2.41 25.87
N GLY A 281 24.90 -2.02 25.15
CA GLY A 281 25.02 -2.23 23.70
C GLY A 281 24.57 -1.04 22.84
N GLU A 282 24.66 -1.23 21.52
CA GLU A 282 24.30 -0.21 20.52
C GLU A 282 23.43 -0.84 19.41
N LEU A 283 22.36 -0.13 19.02
CA LEU A 283 21.44 -0.51 17.96
C LEU A 283 21.71 0.33 16.70
N ARG A 284 21.87 -0.33 15.56
CA ARG A 284 22.04 0.32 14.26
C ARG A 284 20.70 0.47 13.56
N LEU A 285 20.31 1.70 13.30
CA LEU A 285 19.03 2.06 12.70
C LEU A 285 19.21 2.98 11.50
N ARG A 286 18.33 2.81 10.52
CA ARG A 286 18.09 3.82 9.48
C ARG A 286 16.61 4.13 9.45
N LEU A 287 16.26 5.37 9.79
CA LEU A 287 14.88 5.83 9.93
C LEU A 287 14.57 6.81 8.80
N PHE A 288 13.44 6.65 8.12
CA PHE A 288 12.94 7.63 7.16
C PHE A 288 11.58 8.11 7.63
N TYR A 289 11.38 9.41 7.54
CA TYR A 289 10.13 10.06 7.87
C TYR A 289 9.68 10.93 6.69
N THR A 290 8.44 10.76 6.24
CA THR A 290 7.80 11.60 5.23
C THR A 290 6.46 12.10 5.75
N ALA A 291 6.13 13.35 5.41
CA ALA A 291 4.84 13.97 5.74
C ALA A 291 4.26 14.62 4.49
N ASP A 292 3.29 13.96 3.89
CA ASP A 292 2.59 14.46 2.71
C ASP A 292 1.44 15.37 3.16
N HIS A 293 1.31 16.52 2.50
CA HIS A 293 0.29 17.52 2.78
C HIS A 293 -0.75 17.43 1.68
N VAL A 294 -1.98 17.03 2.01
CA VAL A 294 -3.02 16.77 1.02
C VAL A 294 -4.19 17.71 1.26
N LEU A 295 -4.50 18.55 0.28
CA LEU A 295 -5.64 19.47 0.31
C LEU A 295 -6.97 18.73 0.00
N PRO A 296 -8.12 19.37 0.26
CA PRO A 296 -9.40 18.88 -0.23
C PRO A 296 -9.44 18.81 -1.76
N LEU A 297 -10.18 17.85 -2.31
CA LEU A 297 -10.31 17.62 -3.75
C LEU A 297 -10.65 18.87 -4.56
N GLU A 298 -11.45 19.79 -4.00
CA GLU A 298 -11.84 21.05 -4.65
C GLU A 298 -10.63 21.87 -5.11
N MET A 299 -9.52 21.83 -4.38
CA MET A 299 -8.29 22.56 -4.74
C MET A 299 -7.53 21.90 -5.89
N TYR A 300 -7.66 20.56 -6.05
CA TYR A 300 -7.01 19.82 -7.14
C TYR A 300 -7.88 19.64 -8.39
N LYS A 301 -9.16 20.03 -8.35
CA LYS A 301 -10.07 19.87 -9.50
C LYS A 301 -9.52 20.40 -10.83
N PRO A 302 -8.88 21.59 -10.90
CA PRO A 302 -8.30 22.07 -12.16
C PRO A 302 -7.24 21.12 -12.72
N LEU A 303 -6.35 20.62 -11.86
CA LEU A 303 -5.31 19.66 -12.24
C LEU A 303 -5.94 18.32 -12.69
N GLN A 304 -6.93 17.83 -11.96
CA GLN A 304 -7.63 16.59 -12.30
C GLN A 304 -8.29 16.68 -13.70
N ILE A 305 -9.00 17.77 -13.97
CA ILE A 305 -9.68 17.99 -15.26
C ILE A 305 -8.65 18.08 -16.39
N ASN A 306 -7.56 18.83 -16.21
CA ASN A 306 -6.49 18.94 -17.21
C ASN A 306 -5.83 17.59 -17.52
N LEU A 307 -5.59 16.77 -16.49
CA LEU A 307 -5.07 15.41 -16.69
C LEU A 307 -6.06 14.55 -17.48
N ILE A 308 -7.34 14.52 -17.12
CA ILE A 308 -8.35 13.69 -17.83
C ILE A 308 -8.54 14.16 -19.27
N ASN A 309 -8.57 15.48 -19.51
CA ASN A 309 -8.71 16.09 -20.84
C ASN A 309 -7.51 15.83 -21.76
N SER A 310 -6.39 15.31 -21.23
CA SER A 310 -5.21 14.93 -22.03
C SER A 310 -5.52 13.95 -23.15
N LEU A 311 -6.58 13.15 -23.02
CA LEU A 311 -7.03 12.20 -24.04
C LEU A 311 -7.52 12.86 -25.33
N SER A 312 -8.01 14.11 -25.22
CA SER A 312 -8.52 14.89 -26.34
C SER A 312 -7.42 15.66 -27.08
N SER A 313 -6.26 15.87 -26.44
CA SER A 313 -5.13 16.60 -27.03
C SER A 313 -4.48 15.82 -28.17
N ARG A 314 -4.08 16.54 -29.22
CA ARG A 314 -3.31 16.03 -30.36
C ARG A 314 -2.16 16.99 -30.64
N PRO A 315 -0.88 16.56 -30.59
CA PRO A 315 -0.42 15.24 -30.17
C PRO A 315 -0.54 15.01 -28.66
N PHE A 316 -0.64 13.74 -28.22
CA PHE A 316 -0.75 13.41 -26.80
C PHE A 316 0.50 13.81 -25.98
N CYS A 317 1.70 13.82 -26.59
CA CYS A 317 2.91 14.27 -25.91
C CYS A 317 2.88 15.75 -25.50
N ALA A 318 2.03 16.55 -26.14
CA ALA A 318 1.79 17.96 -25.79
C ALA A 318 0.78 18.13 -24.65
N SER A 319 0.19 17.05 -24.11
CA SER A 319 -0.86 17.09 -23.08
C SER A 319 -0.29 17.01 -21.65
N PRO A 320 -1.05 17.43 -20.61
CA PRO A 320 -0.61 17.32 -19.23
C PRO A 320 -0.13 15.92 -18.81
N ALA A 321 -0.84 14.86 -19.19
CA ALA A 321 -0.44 13.49 -18.88
C ALA A 321 0.78 13.04 -19.70
N GLY A 322 0.95 13.51 -20.93
CA GLY A 322 2.07 13.16 -21.80
C GLY A 322 3.39 13.80 -21.37
N ILE A 323 3.34 15.05 -20.91
CA ILE A 323 4.54 15.81 -20.47
C ILE A 323 5.26 15.13 -19.30
N LEU A 324 4.51 14.45 -18.43
CA LEU A 324 5.06 13.74 -17.27
C LEU A 324 6.12 12.69 -17.64
N GLU A 325 6.03 12.07 -18.82
CA GLU A 325 7.02 11.10 -19.30
C GLU A 325 8.37 11.75 -19.64
N TYR A 326 8.38 13.05 -19.95
CA TYR A 326 9.55 13.77 -20.45
C TYR A 326 10.26 14.60 -19.39
N LEU A 327 9.71 14.70 -18.18
CA LEU A 327 10.34 15.43 -17.08
C LEU A 327 11.71 14.82 -16.73
N PRO A 328 12.75 15.65 -16.54
CA PRO A 328 14.12 15.17 -16.32
C PRO A 328 14.24 14.46 -14.96
N SER A 329 15.00 13.36 -14.91
CA SER A 329 15.33 12.64 -13.66
C SER A 329 14.13 12.13 -12.83
N ILE A 330 12.92 12.14 -13.39
CA ILE A 330 11.73 11.62 -12.72
C ILE A 330 11.73 10.08 -12.69
N ASP A 331 11.44 9.50 -11.53
CA ASP A 331 11.16 8.06 -11.46
C ASP A 331 9.75 7.80 -12.00
N LEU A 332 9.63 7.24 -13.21
CA LEU A 332 8.34 6.94 -13.82
C LEU A 332 7.42 6.09 -12.93
N VAL A 333 7.96 5.32 -11.97
CA VAL A 333 7.14 4.56 -11.02
C VAL A 333 6.34 5.48 -10.09
N THR A 334 6.90 6.63 -9.69
CA THR A 334 6.24 7.56 -8.76
C THR A 334 5.05 8.27 -9.41
N ILE A 335 5.06 8.45 -10.74
CA ILE A 335 3.95 9.06 -11.48
C ILE A 335 2.99 8.03 -12.10
N ALA A 336 3.47 6.85 -12.51
CA ALA A 336 2.64 5.87 -13.21
C ALA A 336 1.50 5.35 -12.33
N ARG A 337 1.76 5.10 -11.04
CA ARG A 337 0.74 4.58 -10.12
C ARG A 337 -0.35 5.61 -9.81
N PRO A 338 -0.04 6.87 -9.46
CA PRO A 338 -1.06 7.91 -9.32
C PRO A 338 -1.85 8.16 -10.60
N LEU A 339 -1.16 8.28 -11.74
CA LEU A 339 -1.82 8.51 -13.02
C LEU A 339 -2.77 7.37 -13.38
N MET A 340 -2.34 6.11 -13.19
CA MET A 340 -3.20 4.93 -13.36
C MET A 340 -4.47 5.03 -12.52
N LYS A 341 -4.33 5.33 -11.22
CA LYS A 341 -5.47 5.42 -10.30
C LYS A 341 -6.43 6.57 -10.62
N ILE A 342 -5.92 7.74 -10.99
CA ILE A 342 -6.73 8.90 -11.40
C ILE A 342 -7.59 8.52 -12.62
N PHE A 343 -6.99 7.87 -13.62
CA PHE A 343 -7.71 7.47 -14.83
C PHE A 343 -8.63 6.26 -14.63
N VAL A 344 -8.32 5.36 -13.68
CA VAL A 344 -9.25 4.30 -13.25
C VAL A 344 -10.47 4.92 -12.57
N GLN A 345 -10.28 5.88 -11.66
CA GLN A 345 -11.38 6.58 -11.00
C GLN A 345 -12.26 7.36 -12.00
N ALA A 346 -11.66 7.88 -13.07
CA ALA A 346 -12.35 8.58 -14.15
C ALA A 346 -12.90 7.64 -15.25
N ASN A 347 -12.86 6.32 -15.06
CA ASN A 347 -13.28 5.30 -16.03
C ASN A 347 -12.67 5.48 -17.45
N SER A 348 -11.46 6.04 -17.53
CA SER A 348 -10.81 6.47 -18.78
C SER A 348 -9.41 5.84 -18.98
N ILE A 349 -9.07 4.82 -18.18
CA ILE A 349 -7.76 4.15 -18.23
C ILE A 349 -7.51 3.40 -19.54
N ARG A 350 -8.55 2.79 -20.13
CA ARG A 350 -8.43 2.02 -21.38
C ARG A 350 -8.03 2.91 -22.56
N PRO A 351 -8.71 4.05 -22.83
CA PRO A 351 -8.25 5.03 -23.81
C PRO A 351 -6.80 5.50 -23.60
N LEU A 352 -6.42 5.81 -22.35
CA LEU A 352 -5.05 6.24 -22.02
C LEU A 352 -4.03 5.19 -22.44
N LEU A 353 -4.25 3.92 -22.06
CA LEU A 353 -3.35 2.82 -22.37
C LEU A 353 -3.24 2.58 -23.88
N ARG A 354 -4.34 2.70 -24.63
CA ARG A 354 -4.31 2.54 -26.10
C ARG A 354 -3.43 3.60 -26.75
N ILE A 355 -3.52 4.86 -26.31
CA ILE A 355 -2.69 5.97 -26.82
C ILE A 355 -1.21 5.72 -26.48
N LEU A 356 -0.91 5.45 -25.21
CA LEU A 356 0.47 5.25 -24.75
C LEU A 356 1.13 4.04 -25.41
N CYS A 357 0.42 2.92 -25.55
CA CYS A 357 0.95 1.73 -26.20
C CYS A 357 1.20 1.96 -27.69
N ALA A 358 0.32 2.70 -28.38
CA ALA A 358 0.54 3.05 -29.79
C ALA A 358 1.81 3.90 -29.96
N GLN A 359 2.01 4.90 -29.11
CA GLN A 359 3.22 5.73 -29.13
C GLN A 359 4.49 4.91 -28.88
N ASP A 360 4.45 3.97 -27.92
CA ASP A 360 5.57 3.09 -27.62
C ASP A 360 5.91 2.13 -28.76
N ILE A 361 4.89 1.61 -29.47
CA ILE A 361 5.09 0.75 -30.64
C ILE A 361 5.79 1.51 -31.76
N VAL A 362 5.35 2.75 -32.05
CA VAL A 362 5.95 3.59 -33.09
C VAL A 362 7.41 3.94 -32.79
N LYS A 363 7.74 4.18 -31.51
CA LYS A 363 9.13 4.43 -31.06
C LYS A 363 10.02 3.17 -31.11
N CYS A 364 9.45 1.98 -31.24
CA CYS A 364 10.18 0.72 -31.14
C CYS A 364 10.82 0.34 -32.48
N GLN A 365 12.16 0.26 -32.51
CA GLN A 365 12.91 -0.10 -33.72
C GLN A 365 12.93 -1.61 -34.01
N ASP A 366 12.99 -2.45 -32.96
CA ASP A 366 13.02 -3.91 -33.09
C ASP A 366 11.84 -4.54 -32.34
N VAL A 367 11.00 -5.25 -33.10
CA VAL A 367 9.84 -6.02 -32.63
C VAL A 367 10.22 -6.97 -31.50
N ASN A 368 11.40 -7.58 -31.53
CA ASN A 368 11.84 -8.48 -30.46
C ASN A 368 12.02 -7.76 -29.12
N THR A 369 12.27 -6.44 -29.14
CA THR A 369 12.42 -5.59 -27.96
C THR A 369 11.14 -4.86 -27.55
N LEU A 370 10.02 -5.15 -28.22
CA LEU A 370 8.75 -4.49 -27.97
C LEU A 370 8.32 -4.59 -26.50
N PHE A 371 8.01 -3.43 -25.90
CA PHE A 371 7.71 -3.28 -24.49
C PHE A 371 8.77 -3.89 -23.56
N ARG A 372 10.06 -3.91 -23.92
CA ARG A 372 11.17 -4.24 -22.98
C ARG A 372 11.76 -3.00 -22.30
N SER A 373 11.67 -1.84 -22.95
CA SER A 373 12.02 -0.54 -22.39
C SER A 373 11.13 -0.20 -21.18
N GLN A 374 11.64 0.68 -20.31
CA GLN A 374 10.89 1.24 -19.19
C GLN A 374 10.23 2.55 -19.63
N THR A 375 9.05 2.45 -20.22
CA THR A 375 8.22 3.58 -20.66
C THR A 375 7.06 3.83 -19.70
N LEU A 376 6.41 4.99 -19.79
CA LEU A 376 5.23 5.29 -18.98
C LEU A 376 4.12 4.23 -19.20
N ALA A 377 3.87 3.81 -20.44
CA ALA A 377 2.89 2.77 -20.76
C ALA A 377 3.21 1.45 -20.03
N SER A 378 4.46 0.99 -20.11
CA SER A 378 4.88 -0.27 -19.51
C SER A 378 4.74 -0.25 -17.98
N LYS A 379 4.96 0.91 -17.34
CA LYS A 379 4.83 1.11 -15.90
C LYS A 379 3.37 1.16 -15.45
N ILE A 380 2.50 1.83 -16.20
CA ILE A 380 1.06 1.89 -15.91
C ILE A 380 0.45 0.48 -16.01
N ILE A 381 0.76 -0.27 -17.08
CA ILE A 381 0.30 -1.67 -17.23
C ILE A 381 0.79 -2.53 -16.06
N TYR A 382 2.07 -2.39 -15.68
CA TYR A 382 2.63 -3.11 -14.54
C TYR A 382 1.90 -2.80 -13.23
N GLU A 383 1.67 -1.53 -12.91
CA GLU A 383 0.96 -1.14 -11.69
C GLU A 383 -0.51 -1.54 -11.72
N GLN A 384 -1.18 -1.50 -12.88
CA GLN A 384 -2.55 -1.97 -13.04
C GLN A 384 -2.67 -3.49 -12.85
N MET A 385 -1.74 -4.29 -13.39
CA MET A 385 -1.65 -5.73 -13.10
C MET A 385 -1.46 -6.00 -11.61
N LYS A 386 -0.62 -5.21 -10.92
CA LYS A 386 -0.40 -5.34 -9.48
C LYS A 386 -1.64 -4.95 -8.67
N PHE A 387 -2.32 -3.90 -9.08
CA PHE A 387 -3.51 -3.34 -8.43
C PHE A 387 -4.71 -4.29 -8.52
N LEU A 388 -5.00 -4.80 -9.71
CA LEU A 388 -6.18 -5.66 -9.97
C LEU A 388 -5.89 -7.16 -9.80
N GLY A 389 -4.63 -7.57 -9.95
CA GLY A 389 -4.25 -8.97 -10.10
C GLY A 389 -3.76 -9.66 -8.82
N HIS A 390 -3.74 -9.00 -7.66
CA HIS A 390 -3.22 -9.64 -6.44
C HIS A 390 -3.96 -10.96 -6.11
N GLN A 391 -5.29 -10.95 -6.12
CA GLN A 391 -6.08 -12.16 -5.87
C GLN A 391 -5.82 -13.24 -6.94
N TYR A 392 -5.56 -12.83 -8.18
CA TYR A 392 -5.22 -13.74 -9.26
C TYR A 392 -3.88 -14.44 -8.99
N LEU A 393 -2.86 -13.73 -8.52
CA LEU A 393 -1.59 -14.32 -8.08
C LEU A 393 -1.76 -15.24 -6.88
N VAL A 394 -2.61 -14.88 -5.91
CA VAL A 394 -2.90 -15.71 -4.74
C VAL A 394 -3.48 -17.06 -5.17
N ILE A 395 -4.45 -17.08 -6.08
CA ILE A 395 -5.07 -18.35 -6.49
C ILE A 395 -4.16 -19.16 -7.42
N SER A 396 -3.40 -18.48 -8.30
CA SER A 396 -2.58 -19.14 -9.30
C SER A 396 -1.22 -19.59 -8.76
N LEU A 397 -0.47 -18.73 -8.07
CA LEU A 397 0.94 -18.97 -7.72
C LEU A 397 1.19 -19.27 -6.25
N LYS A 398 0.38 -18.74 -5.33
CA LYS A 398 0.63 -18.95 -3.89
C LYS A 398 0.76 -20.43 -3.50
N PRO A 399 -0.03 -21.37 -4.05
CA PRO A 399 0.11 -22.79 -3.70
C PRO A 399 1.48 -23.39 -4.05
N VAL A 400 2.05 -23.07 -5.21
CA VAL A 400 3.39 -23.57 -5.58
C VAL A 400 4.49 -22.86 -4.79
N ILE A 401 4.32 -21.57 -4.49
CA ILE A 401 5.24 -20.82 -3.63
C ILE A 401 5.22 -21.40 -2.20
N ASP A 402 4.04 -21.67 -1.65
CA ASP A 402 3.90 -22.27 -0.32
C ASP A 402 4.54 -23.66 -0.28
N MET A 403 4.37 -24.47 -1.32
CA MET A 403 5.05 -25.77 -1.47
C MET A 403 6.58 -25.63 -1.40
N ILE A 404 7.17 -24.69 -2.16
CA ILE A 404 8.63 -24.47 -2.16
C ILE A 404 9.14 -24.02 -0.77
N TYR A 405 8.42 -23.13 -0.09
CA TYR A 405 8.78 -22.66 1.26
C TYR A 405 8.69 -23.75 2.32
N ASN A 406 7.74 -24.68 2.17
CA ASN A 406 7.52 -25.76 3.13
C ASN A 406 8.51 -26.90 2.92
N GLU A 407 8.74 -27.32 1.67
CA GLU A 407 9.60 -28.47 1.36
C GLU A 407 11.09 -28.14 1.38
N ARG A 408 11.47 -26.91 1.03
CA ARG A 408 12.87 -26.41 1.05
C ARG A 408 13.90 -27.30 0.34
N LYS A 409 13.45 -28.08 -0.67
CA LYS A 409 14.32 -28.93 -1.47
C LYS A 409 15.33 -28.09 -2.26
N CYS A 410 16.57 -28.57 -2.35
CA CYS A 410 17.58 -27.95 -3.19
C CYS A 410 17.27 -28.18 -4.67
N CYS A 411 17.36 -27.12 -5.46
CA CYS A 411 17.19 -27.13 -6.91
C CYS A 411 18.43 -26.60 -7.65
N GLU A 412 19.60 -26.57 -7.01
CA GLU A 412 20.82 -26.09 -7.66
C GLU A 412 21.26 -27.09 -8.74
N VAL A 413 21.27 -26.60 -9.98
CA VAL A 413 21.57 -27.37 -11.19
C VAL A 413 22.86 -26.90 -11.88
N ASP A 414 23.51 -25.85 -11.38
CA ASP A 414 24.84 -25.44 -11.78
C ASP A 414 25.90 -26.32 -11.07
N PRO A 415 26.67 -27.15 -11.81
CA PRO A 415 27.66 -28.04 -11.21
C PRO A 415 28.72 -27.29 -10.38
N SER A 416 29.05 -26.04 -10.74
CA SER A 416 30.06 -25.23 -10.05
C SER A 416 29.60 -24.74 -8.66
N LYS A 417 28.28 -24.74 -8.41
CA LYS A 417 27.66 -24.23 -7.17
C LYS A 417 27.12 -25.36 -6.28
N LEU A 418 27.35 -26.61 -6.68
CA LEU A 418 26.88 -27.78 -5.95
C LEU A 418 27.70 -27.96 -4.67
N LYS A 419 27.02 -28.11 -3.53
CA LYS A 419 27.66 -28.40 -2.25
C LYS A 419 28.23 -29.82 -2.25
N HIS A 420 29.29 -30.06 -1.46
CA HIS A 420 29.87 -31.40 -1.30
C HIS A 420 28.81 -32.39 -0.80
N GLY A 421 28.63 -33.51 -1.51
CA GLY A 421 27.60 -34.51 -1.21
C GLY A 421 26.22 -34.26 -1.83
N GLY A 422 26.03 -33.17 -2.60
CA GLY A 422 24.78 -32.90 -3.32
C GLY A 422 24.59 -33.77 -4.58
N SER A 423 23.35 -34.15 -4.88
CA SER A 423 23.00 -34.90 -6.11
C SER A 423 22.41 -33.96 -7.17
N LEU A 424 23.12 -33.80 -8.28
CA LEU A 424 22.66 -33.00 -9.41
C LEU A 424 21.36 -33.56 -10.01
N GLU A 425 21.24 -34.88 -10.12
CA GLU A 425 20.05 -35.53 -10.68
C GLU A 425 18.81 -35.34 -9.79
N SER A 426 18.97 -35.43 -8.47
CA SER A 426 17.87 -35.13 -7.54
C SER A 426 17.44 -33.66 -7.62
N ASN A 427 18.40 -32.73 -7.66
CA ASN A 427 18.12 -31.30 -7.77
C ASN A 427 17.41 -30.95 -9.08
N LYS A 428 17.81 -31.58 -10.20
CA LYS A 428 17.13 -31.46 -11.50
C LYS A 428 15.68 -31.93 -11.42
N LEU A 429 15.44 -33.10 -10.83
CA LEU A 429 14.08 -33.64 -10.68
C LEU A 429 13.21 -32.72 -9.81
N ASN A 430 13.73 -32.22 -8.69
CA ASN A 430 13.03 -31.26 -7.83
C ASN A 430 12.63 -30.01 -8.62
N LEU A 431 13.56 -29.46 -9.42
CA LEU A 431 13.31 -28.27 -10.23
C LEU A 431 12.26 -28.52 -11.32
N ILE A 432 12.30 -29.69 -11.98
CA ILE A 432 11.28 -30.09 -12.96
C ILE A 432 9.90 -30.16 -12.30
N VAL A 433 9.78 -30.81 -11.14
CA VAL A 433 8.49 -30.92 -10.42
C VAL A 433 7.93 -29.53 -10.08
N TYR A 434 8.73 -28.64 -9.49
CA TYR A 434 8.25 -27.29 -9.19
C TYR A 434 7.93 -26.48 -10.46
N GLY A 435 8.72 -26.64 -11.52
CA GLY A 435 8.49 -26.01 -12.82
C GLY A 435 7.15 -26.44 -13.45
N GLU A 436 6.85 -27.74 -13.45
CA GLU A 436 5.60 -28.31 -13.96
C GLU A 436 4.37 -27.83 -13.18
N VAL A 437 4.46 -27.83 -11.85
CA VAL A 437 3.39 -27.31 -10.99
C VAL A 437 3.19 -25.82 -11.24
N ALA A 438 4.27 -25.03 -11.35
CA ALA A 438 4.14 -23.59 -11.63
C ALA A 438 3.54 -23.35 -13.02
N PHE A 439 3.97 -24.11 -14.04
CA PHE A 439 3.50 -23.97 -15.41
C PHE A 439 2.02 -24.31 -15.55
N SER A 440 1.59 -25.50 -15.11
CA SER A 440 0.18 -25.94 -15.13
C SER A 440 -0.73 -24.93 -14.45
N ARG A 441 -0.33 -24.45 -13.26
CA ARG A 441 -1.07 -23.43 -12.51
C ARG A 441 -1.24 -22.12 -13.25
N VAL A 442 -0.26 -21.71 -14.07
CA VAL A 442 -0.36 -20.51 -14.92
C VAL A 442 -1.30 -20.76 -16.10
N VAL A 443 -1.07 -21.79 -16.90
CA VAL A 443 -1.85 -21.99 -18.14
C VAL A 443 -3.33 -22.33 -17.87
N ASP A 444 -3.61 -23.02 -16.76
CA ASP A 444 -4.97 -23.38 -16.31
C ASP A 444 -5.68 -22.23 -15.57
N SER A 445 -5.06 -21.06 -15.47
CA SER A 445 -5.60 -19.94 -14.69
C SER A 445 -6.38 -18.90 -15.49
N ASN A 446 -6.40 -18.98 -16.83
CA ASN A 446 -7.05 -17.99 -17.70
C ASN A 446 -8.47 -17.58 -17.26
N HIS A 447 -9.33 -18.54 -16.89
CA HIS A 447 -10.71 -18.31 -16.42
C HIS A 447 -10.83 -17.60 -15.06
N ARG A 448 -9.72 -17.44 -14.33
CA ARG A 448 -9.65 -16.72 -13.04
C ARG A 448 -9.07 -15.32 -13.18
N CYS A 449 -8.68 -14.93 -14.39
CA CYS A 449 -8.17 -13.59 -14.66
C CYS A 449 -9.30 -12.56 -14.52
N PRO A 450 -9.10 -11.49 -13.70
CA PRO A 450 -10.06 -10.39 -13.58
C PRO A 450 -10.47 -9.84 -14.95
N THR A 451 -11.77 -9.55 -15.14
CA THR A 451 -12.30 -9.05 -16.42
C THR A 451 -11.59 -7.78 -16.89
N SER A 452 -11.36 -6.82 -16.00
CA SER A 452 -10.64 -5.58 -16.33
C SER A 452 -9.19 -5.81 -16.79
N LEU A 453 -8.52 -6.87 -16.31
CA LEU A 453 -7.20 -7.26 -16.84
C LEU A 453 -7.34 -7.90 -18.22
N ARG A 454 -8.35 -8.74 -18.44
CA ARG A 454 -8.64 -9.33 -19.76
C ARG A 454 -8.92 -8.26 -20.81
N GLU A 455 -9.72 -7.25 -20.48
CA GLU A 455 -10.02 -6.11 -21.37
C GLU A 455 -8.77 -5.29 -21.68
N MET A 456 -7.91 -5.03 -20.69
CA MET A 456 -6.64 -4.34 -20.90
C MET A 456 -5.71 -5.13 -21.84
N PHE A 457 -5.65 -6.46 -21.69
CA PHE A 457 -4.89 -7.31 -22.60
C PHE A 457 -5.50 -7.41 -24.00
N ALA A 458 -6.83 -7.37 -24.11
CA ALA A 458 -7.53 -7.28 -25.39
C ALA A 458 -7.18 -5.96 -26.11
N ASP A 459 -7.24 -4.82 -25.41
CA ASP A 459 -6.83 -3.52 -25.95
C ASP A 459 -5.36 -3.52 -26.41
N LEU A 460 -4.46 -4.09 -25.61
CA LEU A 460 -3.04 -4.23 -25.98
C LEU A 460 -2.89 -5.07 -27.25
N ARG A 461 -3.61 -6.20 -27.34
CA ARG A 461 -3.60 -7.08 -28.51
C ARG A 461 -4.10 -6.33 -29.76
N ASP A 462 -5.20 -5.61 -29.65
CA ASP A 462 -5.77 -4.82 -30.75
C ASP A 462 -4.79 -3.75 -31.25
N VAL A 463 -4.19 -2.99 -30.33
CA VAL A 463 -3.26 -1.92 -30.68
C VAL A 463 -2.02 -2.49 -31.38
N VAL A 464 -1.51 -3.64 -30.93
CA VAL A 464 -0.41 -4.34 -31.62
C VAL A 464 -0.85 -4.86 -32.98
N ALA A 465 -2.07 -5.40 -33.10
CA ALA A 465 -2.62 -5.90 -34.37
C ALA A 465 -2.82 -4.79 -35.41
N MET A 466 -3.16 -3.57 -34.97
CA MET A 466 -3.28 -2.39 -35.84
C MET A 466 -1.93 -2.00 -36.47
N HIS A 467 -0.83 -2.12 -35.73
CA HIS A 467 0.51 -1.75 -36.20
C HIS A 467 1.23 -2.90 -36.91
N PHE A 468 0.94 -4.15 -36.54
CA PHE A 468 1.49 -5.35 -37.17
C PHE A 468 0.36 -6.32 -37.61
N PRO A 469 -0.40 -5.98 -38.68
CA PRO A 469 -1.49 -6.82 -39.16
C PRO A 469 -1.00 -8.24 -39.54
N GLY A 470 -1.76 -9.26 -39.13
CA GLY A 470 -1.45 -10.67 -39.43
C GLY A 470 -0.30 -11.29 -38.62
N ARG A 471 0.37 -10.52 -37.73
CA ARG A 471 1.48 -10.99 -36.90
C ARG A 471 1.02 -11.36 -35.50
N GLU A 472 0.35 -12.51 -35.37
CA GLU A 472 -0.11 -13.03 -34.07
C GLU A 472 1.04 -13.35 -33.11
N ASP A 473 2.21 -13.69 -33.64
CA ASP A 473 3.44 -13.90 -32.87
C ASP A 473 3.84 -12.64 -32.08
N VAL A 474 3.70 -11.45 -32.68
CA VAL A 474 4.01 -10.16 -32.05
C VAL A 474 2.98 -9.78 -30.99
N GLN A 475 1.71 -10.07 -31.24
CA GLN A 475 0.64 -9.90 -30.25
C GLN A 475 0.90 -10.75 -29.00
N ARG A 476 1.22 -12.04 -29.20
CA ARG A 476 1.55 -12.97 -28.11
C ARG A 476 2.85 -12.57 -27.40
N LEU A 477 3.85 -12.07 -28.13
CA LEU A 477 5.08 -11.53 -27.56
C LEU A 477 4.79 -10.35 -26.61
N ALA A 478 3.96 -9.40 -27.04
CA ALA A 478 3.57 -8.26 -26.21
C ALA A 478 2.83 -8.71 -24.94
N LEU A 479 1.86 -9.61 -25.06
CA LEU A 479 1.13 -10.18 -23.92
C LEU A 479 2.07 -10.89 -22.94
N SER A 480 2.91 -11.80 -23.44
CA SER A 480 3.92 -12.55 -22.66
C SER A 480 4.87 -11.63 -21.89
N SER A 481 5.31 -10.52 -22.52
CA SER A 481 6.17 -9.49 -21.93
C SER A 481 5.56 -8.89 -20.66
N PHE A 482 4.24 -8.81 -20.56
CA PHE A 482 3.56 -8.34 -19.35
C PHE A 482 3.15 -9.49 -18.43
N ILE A 483 2.21 -10.35 -18.85
CA ILE A 483 1.57 -11.31 -17.95
C ILE A 483 2.52 -12.40 -17.45
N VAL A 484 3.42 -12.91 -18.29
CA VAL A 484 4.34 -13.98 -17.88
C VAL A 484 5.60 -13.39 -17.27
N MET A 485 6.26 -12.47 -17.97
CA MET A 485 7.58 -11.96 -17.58
C MET A 485 7.50 -11.01 -16.37
N ARG A 486 6.65 -9.99 -16.44
CA ARG A 486 6.58 -8.91 -15.45
C ARG A 486 5.61 -9.17 -14.30
N PHE A 487 4.68 -10.10 -14.48
CA PHE A 487 3.69 -10.42 -13.46
C PHE A 487 3.95 -11.78 -12.81
N PHE A 488 3.73 -12.89 -13.50
CA PHE A 488 3.90 -14.22 -12.88
C PHE A 488 5.35 -14.54 -12.49
N ALA A 489 6.30 -14.43 -13.41
CA ALA A 489 7.69 -14.77 -13.12
C ALA A 489 8.29 -13.83 -12.08
N ALA A 490 7.96 -12.53 -12.14
CA ALA A 490 8.37 -11.56 -11.13
C ALA A 490 7.79 -11.90 -9.73
N ALA A 491 6.52 -12.34 -9.66
CA ALA A 491 5.87 -12.76 -8.41
C ALA A 491 6.46 -14.05 -7.82
N ILE A 492 6.86 -15.01 -8.65
CA ILE A 492 7.60 -16.19 -8.19
C ILE A 492 8.97 -15.77 -7.66
N MET A 493 9.70 -14.95 -8.42
CA MET A 493 11.06 -14.53 -8.05
C MET A 493 11.08 -13.73 -6.74
N ASN A 494 10.07 -12.88 -6.51
CA ASN A 494 9.98 -12.02 -5.32
C ASN A 494 8.59 -12.08 -4.66
N PRO A 495 8.21 -13.18 -3.98
CA PRO A 495 6.86 -13.36 -3.42
C PRO A 495 6.47 -12.29 -2.40
N ARG A 496 7.45 -11.74 -1.67
CA ARG A 496 7.24 -10.66 -0.68
C ARG A 496 6.79 -9.35 -1.35
N LEU A 497 7.38 -8.98 -2.48
CA LEU A 497 7.03 -7.73 -3.20
C LEU A 497 5.60 -7.76 -3.76
N PHE A 498 5.07 -8.96 -4.03
CA PHE A 498 3.71 -9.17 -4.52
C PHE A 498 2.71 -9.56 -3.41
N GLY A 499 3.13 -9.54 -2.14
CA GLY A 499 2.28 -9.84 -0.99
C GLY A 499 1.88 -11.32 -0.84
N LEU A 500 2.56 -12.25 -1.50
CA LEU A 500 2.26 -13.69 -1.45
C LEU A 500 2.85 -14.38 -0.20
N LYS A 501 3.90 -13.77 0.36
CA LYS A 501 4.57 -14.17 1.61
C LYS A 501 4.95 -12.92 2.43
N ARG A 502 4.99 -13.06 3.76
CA ARG A 502 5.42 -12.01 4.69
C ARG A 502 6.94 -12.05 4.92
N GLU A 503 7.48 -13.25 5.08
CA GLU A 503 8.88 -13.54 5.37
C GLU A 503 9.76 -13.45 4.12
N GLN A 504 11.04 -13.12 4.30
CA GLN A 504 12.03 -13.23 3.23
C GLN A 504 12.44 -14.70 3.04
N PRO A 505 12.60 -15.18 1.79
CA PRO A 505 13.08 -16.53 1.55
C PRO A 505 14.54 -16.66 2.03
N ASP A 506 14.87 -17.80 2.64
CA ASP A 506 16.27 -18.16 2.87
C ASP A 506 17.01 -18.38 1.53
N PRO A 507 18.36 -18.41 1.51
CA PRO A 507 19.12 -18.51 0.26
C PRO A 507 18.78 -19.72 -0.63
N VAL A 508 18.37 -20.87 -0.04
CA VAL A 508 18.01 -22.08 -0.80
C VAL A 508 16.66 -21.91 -1.47
N VAL A 509 15.67 -21.41 -0.71
CA VAL A 509 14.34 -21.10 -1.24
C VAL A 509 14.43 -20.00 -2.30
N ALA A 510 15.18 -18.93 -2.03
CA ALA A 510 15.38 -17.81 -2.96
C ALA A 510 15.97 -18.28 -4.28
N ARG A 511 17.02 -19.13 -4.23
CA ARG A 511 17.62 -19.72 -5.43
C ARG A 511 16.64 -20.58 -6.22
N THR A 512 15.83 -21.39 -5.54
CA THR A 512 14.82 -22.25 -6.16
C THR A 512 13.75 -21.42 -6.88
N LEU A 513 13.23 -20.37 -6.23
CA LEU A 513 12.27 -19.43 -6.82
C LEU A 513 12.82 -18.76 -8.08
N VAL A 514 14.10 -18.33 -8.06
CA VAL A 514 14.77 -17.77 -9.23
C VAL A 514 14.79 -18.78 -10.39
N LEU A 515 15.16 -20.03 -10.13
CA LEU A 515 15.23 -21.06 -11.18
C LEU A 515 13.84 -21.39 -11.76
N VAL A 516 12.81 -21.51 -10.92
CA VAL A 516 11.43 -21.72 -11.37
C VAL A 516 10.94 -20.54 -12.21
N SER A 517 11.22 -19.30 -11.78
CA SER A 517 10.85 -18.10 -12.55
C SER A 517 11.53 -18.09 -13.93
N LYS A 518 12.80 -18.50 -14.01
CA LYS A 518 13.54 -18.61 -15.28
C LYS A 518 12.92 -19.64 -16.23
N ILE A 519 12.41 -20.77 -15.72
CA ILE A 519 11.74 -21.79 -16.55
C ILE A 519 10.53 -21.15 -17.24
N LEU A 520 9.64 -20.49 -16.49
CA LEU A 520 8.45 -19.83 -17.06
C LEU A 520 8.83 -18.76 -18.09
N GLN A 521 9.82 -17.92 -17.77
CA GLN A 521 10.27 -16.85 -18.68
C GLN A 521 10.82 -17.41 -20.00
N ARG A 522 11.72 -18.39 -19.92
CA ARG A 522 12.35 -18.99 -21.10
C ARG A 522 11.36 -19.78 -21.95
N LEU A 523 10.45 -20.52 -21.31
CA LEU A 523 9.39 -21.23 -22.01
C LEU A 523 8.49 -20.26 -22.77
N SER A 524 7.99 -19.22 -22.10
CA SER A 524 7.14 -18.22 -22.75
C SER A 524 7.83 -17.55 -23.94
N ASN A 525 9.10 -17.16 -23.78
CA ASN A 525 9.89 -16.57 -24.86
C ASN A 525 10.10 -17.55 -26.05
N CYS A 526 10.36 -18.83 -25.77
CA CYS A 526 10.49 -19.86 -26.81
C CYS A 526 9.19 -20.02 -27.61
N VAL A 527 8.04 -19.96 -26.92
CA VAL A 527 6.71 -20.11 -27.54
C VAL A 527 6.37 -18.94 -28.46
N VAL A 528 6.67 -17.71 -28.04
CA VAL A 528 6.25 -16.50 -28.79
C VAL A 528 7.23 -16.08 -29.87
N SER A 529 8.54 -16.32 -29.70
CA SER A 529 9.55 -15.90 -30.70
C SER A 529 9.88 -17.00 -31.72
N GLY A 530 9.43 -18.24 -31.51
CA GLY A 530 9.72 -19.37 -32.40
C GLY A 530 11.22 -19.75 -32.49
N HIS A 531 12.07 -19.12 -31.68
CA HIS A 531 13.50 -19.39 -31.64
C HIS A 531 13.83 -20.54 -30.69
N THR A 532 14.81 -21.36 -31.07
CA THR A 532 15.38 -22.40 -30.22
C THR A 532 15.96 -21.79 -28.94
N LEU A 533 15.87 -22.52 -27.82
CA LEU A 533 16.45 -22.10 -26.53
C LEU A 533 17.90 -21.63 -26.69
N ASN A 534 18.15 -20.36 -26.37
CA ASN A 534 19.50 -19.81 -26.41
C ASN A 534 20.36 -20.44 -25.30
N VAL A 535 21.54 -20.98 -25.65
CA VAL A 535 22.45 -21.71 -24.76
C VAL A 535 23.31 -20.74 -23.91
N LYS A 536 22.70 -19.70 -23.32
CA LYS A 536 23.41 -18.81 -22.40
C LYS A 536 23.76 -19.49 -21.06
N GLU A 537 22.98 -20.48 -20.67
CA GLU A 537 23.17 -21.26 -19.43
C GLU A 537 23.09 -22.76 -19.78
N PRO A 538 24.21 -23.39 -20.21
CA PRO A 538 24.21 -24.79 -20.67
C PRO A 538 23.71 -25.77 -19.61
N TRP A 539 24.01 -25.49 -18.33
CA TRP A 539 23.60 -26.31 -17.19
C TRP A 539 22.08 -26.35 -16.98
N LEU A 540 21.32 -25.37 -17.49
CA LEU A 540 19.85 -25.36 -17.41
C LEU A 540 19.19 -26.06 -18.61
N ALA A 541 19.93 -26.31 -19.69
CA ALA A 541 19.40 -26.88 -20.92
C ALA A 541 18.69 -28.24 -20.74
N PRO A 542 19.22 -29.20 -19.95
CA PRO A 542 18.55 -30.49 -19.73
C PRO A 542 17.17 -30.35 -19.08
N VAL A 543 17.04 -29.39 -18.16
CA VAL A 543 15.75 -29.08 -17.52
C VAL A 543 14.81 -28.42 -18.52
N MET A 544 15.29 -27.45 -19.31
CA MET A 544 14.45 -26.74 -20.28
C MET A 544 13.92 -27.64 -21.39
N GLN A 545 14.66 -28.66 -21.82
CA GLN A 545 14.22 -29.62 -22.84
C GLN A 545 12.91 -30.33 -22.45
N ARG A 546 12.68 -30.54 -21.15
CA ARG A 546 11.42 -31.12 -20.64
C ARG A 546 10.21 -30.24 -20.90
N PHE A 547 10.40 -28.92 -20.94
CA PHE A 547 9.34 -27.93 -21.05
C PHE A 547 9.13 -27.41 -22.49
N THR A 548 10.02 -27.72 -23.43
CA THR A 548 9.91 -27.27 -24.83
C THR A 548 9.23 -28.28 -25.75
N ASP A 549 8.46 -29.21 -25.19
CA ASP A 549 7.64 -30.10 -25.99
C ASP A 549 6.42 -29.37 -26.59
N GLU A 550 5.80 -30.00 -27.59
CA GLU A 550 4.64 -29.43 -28.29
C GLU A 550 3.43 -29.21 -27.36
N THR A 551 3.30 -30.01 -26.31
CA THR A 551 2.18 -29.92 -25.36
C THR A 551 2.26 -28.63 -24.55
N HIS A 552 3.44 -28.34 -23.99
CA HIS A 552 3.71 -27.11 -23.27
C HIS A 552 3.56 -25.89 -24.18
N ARG A 553 4.05 -25.99 -25.43
CA ARG A 553 3.94 -24.92 -26.42
C ARG A 553 2.47 -24.55 -26.68
N LEU A 554 1.64 -25.55 -27.01
CA LEU A 554 0.22 -25.34 -27.28
C LEU A 554 -0.55 -24.85 -26.04
N ALA A 555 -0.23 -25.35 -24.85
CA ALA A 555 -0.86 -24.90 -23.61
C ALA A 555 -0.57 -23.41 -23.33
N MET A 556 0.68 -22.96 -23.53
CA MET A 556 1.04 -21.56 -23.37
C MET A 556 0.39 -20.66 -24.42
N LEU A 557 0.35 -21.08 -25.69
CA LEU A 557 -0.35 -20.34 -26.75
C LEU A 557 -1.83 -20.16 -26.42
N LYS A 558 -2.50 -21.27 -26.07
CA LYS A 558 -3.91 -21.27 -25.67
C LYS A 558 -4.16 -20.34 -24.47
N PHE A 559 -3.24 -20.31 -23.52
CA PHE A 559 -3.33 -19.40 -22.37
C PHE A 559 -3.23 -17.92 -22.80
N LEU A 560 -2.22 -17.56 -23.61
CA LEU A 560 -2.03 -16.18 -24.08
C LEU A 560 -3.21 -15.69 -24.94
N ASP A 561 -3.73 -16.56 -25.79
CA ASP A 561 -4.88 -16.24 -26.64
C ASP A 561 -6.13 -16.04 -25.77
N ARG A 562 -6.40 -16.92 -24.80
CA ARG A 562 -7.60 -16.83 -23.94
C ARG A 562 -7.58 -15.65 -22.96
N ILE A 563 -6.42 -15.22 -22.49
CA ILE A 563 -6.34 -14.11 -21.52
C ILE A 563 -6.57 -12.74 -22.15
N SER A 564 -6.59 -12.67 -23.48
CA SER A 564 -6.85 -11.46 -24.28
C SER A 564 -8.17 -11.52 -25.04
N MET A 565 -9.04 -12.49 -24.74
CA MET A 565 -10.40 -12.59 -25.29
C MET A 565 -11.42 -11.93 -24.37
N THR A 566 -12.35 -11.17 -24.97
CA THR A 566 -13.51 -10.62 -24.25
C THR A 566 -14.66 -11.65 -24.20
N GLU A 567 -15.67 -11.41 -23.36
CA GLU A 567 -16.83 -12.31 -23.24
C GLU A 567 -17.62 -12.42 -24.56
N ALA A 568 -17.60 -11.37 -25.39
CA ALA A 568 -18.13 -11.39 -26.74
C ALA A 568 -17.34 -12.35 -27.65
N ASP A 569 -16.01 -12.35 -27.59
CA ASP A 569 -15.15 -13.23 -28.40
C ASP A 569 -15.28 -14.71 -28.02
N LEU A 570 -15.46 -14.99 -26.73
CA LEU A 570 -15.73 -16.34 -26.22
C LEU A 570 -17.10 -16.87 -26.68
N SER A 571 -18.07 -15.98 -26.89
CA SER A 571 -19.39 -16.34 -27.44
C SER A 571 -19.36 -16.60 -28.95
N ILE A 572 -18.51 -15.87 -29.70
CA ILE A 572 -18.40 -15.94 -31.16
C ILE A 572 -17.53 -17.12 -31.62
N SER A 573 -16.46 -17.43 -30.88
CA SER A 573 -15.50 -18.48 -31.26
C SER A 573 -16.05 -19.91 -31.18
N GLY A 574 -17.22 -20.12 -30.56
CA GLY A 574 -17.86 -21.44 -30.46
C GLY A 574 -17.02 -22.52 -29.75
N GLU A 575 -15.86 -22.15 -29.20
CA GLU A 575 -14.97 -23.07 -28.51
C GLU A 575 -15.55 -23.37 -27.13
N SER A 576 -15.99 -24.61 -26.97
CA SER A 576 -16.51 -25.20 -25.75
C SER A 576 -15.72 -24.73 -24.51
N LEU A 577 -16.42 -23.96 -23.67
CA LEU A 577 -16.07 -23.73 -22.27
C LEU A 577 -15.65 -25.07 -21.67
N SER A 578 -14.57 -25.11 -20.89
CA SER A 578 -14.05 -26.32 -20.22
C SER A 578 -15.20 -27.16 -19.69
N ILE A 579 -15.43 -28.33 -20.28
CA ILE A 579 -16.45 -29.26 -19.82
C ILE A 579 -16.07 -29.66 -18.40
N LEU A 580 -16.82 -29.17 -17.42
CA LEU A 580 -16.62 -29.52 -16.02
C LEU A 580 -17.14 -30.92 -15.75
N ARG A 581 -18.25 -31.28 -16.41
CA ARG A 581 -18.89 -32.59 -16.31
C ARG A 581 -19.81 -32.85 -17.50
N ASP A 582 -19.88 -34.09 -17.95
CA ASP A 582 -20.83 -34.57 -18.95
C ASP A 582 -21.52 -35.87 -18.53
N GLY A 583 -22.73 -36.11 -19.04
CA GLY A 583 -23.52 -37.29 -18.68
C GLY A 583 -24.78 -37.46 -19.54
N PHE A 584 -25.36 -38.66 -19.50
CA PHE A 584 -26.62 -38.96 -20.22
C PHE A 584 -27.82 -38.96 -19.28
N PHE A 585 -28.83 -38.19 -19.66
CA PHE A 585 -30.08 -38.04 -18.90
C PHE A 585 -31.29 -38.31 -19.77
N ILE A 586 -32.44 -38.58 -19.13
CA ILE A 586 -33.73 -38.63 -19.82
C ILE A 586 -34.47 -37.32 -19.54
N GLU A 587 -34.72 -36.53 -20.58
CA GLU A 587 -35.54 -35.32 -20.52
C GLU A 587 -37.02 -35.71 -20.33
N ARG A 588 -37.65 -35.19 -19.26
CA ARG A 588 -39.08 -35.35 -19.01
C ARG A 588 -39.82 -34.05 -19.34
N LYS A 589 -40.91 -34.16 -20.12
CA LYS A 589 -41.83 -33.05 -20.37
C LYS A 589 -42.82 -32.90 -19.21
N MET A 590 -43.13 -31.66 -18.84
CA MET A 590 -44.19 -31.35 -17.88
C MET A 590 -45.55 -31.78 -18.43
N ARG A 591 -46.41 -32.32 -17.57
CA ARG A 591 -47.77 -32.78 -17.91
C ARG A 591 -48.66 -31.58 -18.28
N GLU A 592 -48.94 -31.36 -19.56
CA GLU A 592 -50.18 -30.67 -19.93
C GLU A 592 -51.36 -31.62 -19.63
N LYS A 593 -52.34 -31.16 -18.85
CA LYS A 593 -53.50 -31.94 -18.32
C LYS A 593 -54.46 -32.51 -19.39
N ARG A 594 -54.06 -32.65 -20.65
CA ARG A 594 -54.90 -33.23 -21.72
C ARG A 594 -54.07 -34.10 -22.66
N ARG A 595 -53.99 -35.40 -22.37
CA ARG A 595 -54.02 -36.55 -23.30
C ARG A 595 -53.38 -37.79 -22.65
N TYR A 596 -54.21 -38.72 -22.20
CA TYR A 596 -53.83 -39.92 -21.45
C TYR A 596 -53.38 -41.11 -22.33
N LEU A 597 -53.20 -40.92 -23.65
CA LEU A 597 -53.05 -42.03 -24.61
C LEU A 597 -51.83 -41.98 -25.55
N LYS A 598 -50.71 -41.35 -25.15
CA LYS A 598 -49.40 -41.49 -25.86
C LYS A 598 -48.19 -41.64 -24.91
N ASN A 599 -48.32 -42.43 -23.85
CA ASN A 599 -47.35 -42.48 -22.75
C ASN A 599 -46.18 -43.49 -22.89
N LEU A 600 -45.79 -43.90 -24.11
CA LEU A 600 -44.61 -44.78 -24.28
C LEU A 600 -43.54 -44.31 -25.28
N ILE A 601 -43.67 -43.12 -25.90
CA ILE A 601 -42.77 -42.70 -27.00
C ILE A 601 -42.18 -41.28 -26.83
N SER A 602 -41.86 -40.82 -25.61
CA SER A 602 -41.11 -39.55 -25.52
C SER A 602 -40.10 -39.45 -24.38
N GLN A 603 -39.47 -40.55 -23.98
CA GLN A 603 -38.23 -40.47 -23.21
C GLN A 603 -37.11 -40.05 -24.16
N ARG A 604 -36.75 -38.77 -24.13
CA ARG A 604 -35.70 -38.23 -24.98
C ARG A 604 -34.40 -38.29 -24.21
N ARG A 605 -33.54 -39.25 -24.57
CA ARG A 605 -32.17 -39.30 -24.05
C ARG A 605 -31.42 -38.05 -24.53
N ARG A 606 -30.77 -37.37 -23.59
CA ARG A 606 -29.97 -36.17 -23.82
C ARG A 606 -28.57 -36.39 -23.28
N TYR A 607 -27.59 -35.96 -24.07
CA TYR A 607 -26.25 -35.73 -23.58
C TYR A 607 -26.23 -34.33 -22.97
N VAL A 608 -25.94 -34.24 -21.68
CA VAL A 608 -25.94 -32.99 -20.91
C VAL A 608 -24.50 -32.67 -20.54
N VAL A 609 -24.13 -31.41 -20.73
CA VAL A 609 -22.80 -30.89 -20.46
C VAL A 609 -22.93 -29.71 -19.52
N LEU A 610 -22.21 -29.76 -18.41
CA LEU A 610 -22.01 -28.64 -17.49
C LEU A 610 -20.67 -27.99 -17.81
N THR A 611 -20.70 -26.69 -18.09
CA THR A 611 -19.51 -25.87 -18.27
C THR A 611 -19.35 -24.92 -17.09
N GLU A 612 -18.34 -24.05 -17.17
CA GLU A 612 -18.13 -23.05 -16.13
C GLU A 612 -19.25 -22.01 -16.03
N THR A 613 -19.95 -21.68 -17.13
CA THR A 613 -20.96 -20.61 -17.17
C THR A 613 -22.37 -21.11 -17.48
N GLU A 614 -22.51 -22.24 -18.17
CA GLU A 614 -23.81 -22.74 -18.64
C GLU A 614 -23.98 -24.25 -18.44
N ILE A 615 -25.23 -24.70 -18.51
CA ILE A 615 -25.59 -26.10 -18.70
C ILE A 615 -26.33 -26.25 -20.03
N CYS A 616 -25.89 -27.18 -20.87
CA CYS A 616 -26.48 -27.41 -22.19
C CYS A 616 -26.80 -28.88 -22.42
N TRP A 617 -27.75 -29.17 -23.31
CA TRP A 617 -28.17 -30.53 -23.63
C TRP A 617 -28.43 -30.73 -25.12
N GLN A 618 -28.03 -31.90 -25.64
CA GLN A 618 -28.11 -32.27 -27.06
C GLN A 618 -28.51 -33.73 -27.27
N LYS A 619 -28.74 -34.17 -28.52
CA LYS A 619 -29.16 -35.55 -28.80
C LYS A 619 -27.99 -36.52 -28.75
N SER A 620 -26.85 -36.12 -29.31
CA SER A 620 -25.63 -36.93 -29.44
C SER A 620 -24.40 -36.10 -29.09
N LYS A 621 -23.32 -36.76 -28.64
CA LYS A 621 -22.04 -36.12 -28.31
C LYS A 621 -21.38 -35.40 -29.49
N ALA A 622 -21.75 -35.76 -30.73
CA ALA A 622 -21.21 -35.17 -31.96
C ALA A 622 -22.02 -33.98 -32.51
N ASP A 623 -23.15 -33.62 -31.87
CA ASP A 623 -23.95 -32.48 -32.33
C ASP A 623 -23.22 -31.16 -32.05
N THR A 624 -23.11 -30.29 -33.06
CA THR A 624 -22.48 -28.96 -32.96
C THR A 624 -23.38 -27.91 -32.33
N GLU A 625 -24.71 -28.06 -32.39
CA GLU A 625 -25.67 -27.15 -31.78
C GLU A 625 -26.48 -27.81 -30.65
N PRO A 626 -26.48 -27.25 -29.43
CA PRO A 626 -27.26 -27.79 -28.33
C PRO A 626 -28.76 -27.58 -28.55
N LYS A 627 -29.57 -28.55 -28.12
CA LYS A 627 -31.04 -28.47 -28.15
C LYS A 627 -31.62 -27.46 -27.16
N GLY A 628 -30.86 -27.15 -26.11
CA GLY A 628 -31.16 -26.08 -25.18
C GLY A 628 -29.96 -25.80 -24.29
N ARG A 629 -29.95 -24.60 -23.72
CA ARG A 629 -28.91 -24.10 -22.82
C ARG A 629 -29.56 -23.23 -21.75
N ILE A 630 -28.97 -23.24 -20.56
CA ILE A 630 -29.33 -22.36 -19.45
C ILE A 630 -28.03 -21.77 -18.90
N GLN A 631 -27.96 -20.44 -18.83
CA GLN A 631 -26.86 -19.76 -18.14
C GLN A 631 -27.00 -19.97 -16.63
N LEU A 632 -25.92 -20.37 -15.95
CA LEU A 632 -25.95 -20.72 -14.53
C LEU A 632 -26.31 -19.52 -13.65
N GLN A 633 -26.03 -18.29 -14.10
CA GLN A 633 -26.41 -17.05 -13.41
C GLN A 633 -27.93 -16.82 -13.36
N GLU A 634 -28.67 -17.34 -14.34
CA GLU A 634 -30.12 -17.15 -14.49
C GLU A 634 -30.95 -18.24 -13.80
N VAL A 635 -30.27 -19.28 -13.30
CA VAL A 635 -30.93 -20.39 -12.60
C VAL A 635 -31.50 -19.86 -11.29
N ASN A 636 -32.79 -20.07 -11.08
CA ASN A 636 -33.51 -19.72 -9.86
C ASN A 636 -33.62 -20.93 -8.92
N HIS A 637 -33.97 -22.10 -9.47
CA HIS A 637 -34.22 -23.33 -8.70
C HIS A 637 -33.45 -24.53 -9.25
N ILE A 638 -32.83 -25.30 -8.34
CA ILE A 638 -32.22 -26.62 -8.62
C ILE A 638 -32.56 -27.55 -7.47
N GLU A 639 -33.43 -28.53 -7.69
CA GLU A 639 -33.90 -29.43 -6.64
C GLU A 639 -34.39 -30.77 -7.19
N PRO A 640 -34.37 -31.85 -6.39
CA PRO A 640 -34.99 -33.11 -6.74
C PRO A 640 -36.52 -32.97 -6.85
N VAL A 641 -37.14 -33.73 -7.74
CA VAL A 641 -38.61 -33.79 -7.91
C VAL A 641 -39.15 -34.91 -7.03
N GLU A 642 -39.92 -34.57 -6.00
CA GLU A 642 -40.41 -35.52 -4.97
C GLU A 642 -41.23 -36.69 -5.57
N ASP A 643 -42.06 -36.41 -6.57
CA ASP A 643 -42.94 -37.40 -7.20
C ASP A 643 -42.26 -38.26 -8.28
N ALA A 644 -40.94 -38.17 -8.47
CA ALA A 644 -40.24 -38.85 -9.55
C ALA A 644 -38.84 -39.38 -9.18
N LYS A 645 -38.64 -40.68 -9.37
CA LYS A 645 -37.38 -41.38 -9.04
C LYS A 645 -36.19 -40.85 -9.86
N ASN A 646 -35.16 -40.38 -9.15
CA ASN A 646 -33.90 -39.85 -9.68
C ASN A 646 -34.08 -38.67 -10.64
N VAL A 647 -35.15 -37.87 -10.48
CA VAL A 647 -35.40 -36.70 -11.33
C VAL A 647 -35.08 -35.44 -10.56
N PHE A 648 -34.41 -34.50 -11.23
CA PHE A 648 -34.16 -33.17 -10.71
C PHE A 648 -34.57 -32.10 -11.72
N ARG A 649 -34.96 -30.95 -11.20
CA ARG A 649 -35.45 -29.80 -11.95
C ARG A 649 -34.40 -28.70 -11.93
N ILE A 650 -34.22 -28.04 -13.08
CA ILE A 650 -33.49 -26.79 -13.23
C ILE A 650 -34.44 -25.77 -13.86
N ALA A 651 -34.65 -24.62 -13.20
CA ALA A 651 -35.55 -23.59 -13.69
C ALA A 651 -34.92 -22.19 -13.61
N THR A 652 -35.14 -21.40 -14.66
CA THR A 652 -34.94 -19.94 -14.74
C THR A 652 -36.30 -19.23 -14.71
N SER A 653 -36.34 -17.91 -14.87
CA SER A 653 -37.58 -17.14 -15.02
C SER A 653 -38.33 -17.43 -16.34
N THR A 654 -37.64 -17.99 -17.33
CA THR A 654 -38.15 -18.16 -18.71
C THR A 654 -38.09 -19.60 -19.21
N CYS A 655 -37.34 -20.49 -18.55
CA CYS A 655 -37.08 -21.85 -19.01
C CYS A 655 -37.07 -22.84 -17.83
N GLU A 656 -37.69 -24.00 -17.99
CA GLU A 656 -37.64 -25.11 -17.01
C GLU A 656 -37.33 -26.43 -17.73
N ILE A 657 -36.44 -27.24 -17.14
CA ILE A 657 -36.14 -28.59 -17.59
C ILE A 657 -36.10 -29.59 -16.43
N GLN A 658 -36.62 -30.79 -16.67
CA GLN A 658 -36.53 -31.93 -15.75
C GLN A 658 -35.69 -33.05 -16.36
N LEU A 659 -34.64 -33.46 -15.64
CA LEU A 659 -33.68 -34.46 -16.08
C LEU A 659 -33.71 -35.66 -15.12
N GLN A 660 -33.90 -36.86 -15.67
CA GLN A 660 -33.80 -38.09 -14.92
C GLN A 660 -32.37 -38.66 -15.02
N ALA A 661 -31.72 -38.81 -13.88
CA ALA A 661 -30.38 -39.38 -13.73
C ALA A 661 -30.42 -40.92 -13.69
N PRO A 662 -29.31 -41.59 -14.05
CA PRO A 662 -29.16 -43.05 -13.94
C PRO A 662 -29.28 -43.56 -12.50
N SER A 663 -28.77 -42.80 -11.53
CA SER A 663 -28.80 -43.15 -10.11
C SER A 663 -29.10 -41.95 -9.22
N MET A 664 -29.52 -42.21 -7.98
CA MET A 664 -29.73 -41.17 -6.97
C MET A 664 -28.42 -40.48 -6.58
N ILE A 665 -27.31 -41.23 -6.54
CA ILE A 665 -25.98 -40.70 -6.25
C ILE A 665 -25.59 -39.68 -7.34
N GLU A 666 -25.72 -40.07 -8.60
CA GLU A 666 -25.40 -39.20 -9.74
C GLU A 666 -26.28 -37.95 -9.76
N MET A 667 -27.59 -38.09 -9.53
CA MET A 667 -28.50 -36.94 -9.37
C MET A 667 -27.98 -35.94 -8.33
N ASN A 668 -27.67 -36.41 -7.12
CA ASN A 668 -27.24 -35.57 -6.02
C ASN A 668 -25.89 -34.90 -6.31
N GLU A 669 -24.94 -35.62 -6.89
CA GLU A 669 -23.65 -35.03 -7.26
C GLU A 669 -23.79 -33.96 -8.34
N TRP A 670 -24.66 -34.15 -9.33
CA TRP A 670 -24.94 -33.15 -10.35
C TRP A 670 -25.61 -31.91 -9.76
N ILE A 671 -26.61 -32.07 -8.88
CA ILE A 671 -27.23 -30.94 -8.18
C ILE A 671 -26.18 -30.13 -7.41
N VAL A 672 -25.33 -30.79 -6.61
CA VAL A 672 -24.29 -30.13 -5.81
C VAL A 672 -23.30 -29.38 -6.71
N GLN A 673 -22.87 -29.98 -7.82
CA GLN A 673 -21.94 -29.31 -8.72
C GLN A 673 -22.55 -28.11 -9.44
N ILE A 674 -23.79 -28.23 -9.93
CA ILE A 674 -24.49 -27.11 -10.57
C ILE A 674 -24.71 -25.98 -9.54
N GLN A 675 -25.14 -26.30 -8.32
CA GLN A 675 -25.31 -25.30 -7.25
C GLN A 675 -23.99 -24.62 -6.87
N LYS A 676 -22.90 -25.38 -6.74
CA LYS A 676 -21.56 -24.85 -6.46
C LYS A 676 -21.09 -23.90 -7.57
N GLN A 677 -21.32 -24.28 -8.83
CA GLN A 677 -20.90 -23.48 -9.98
C GLN A 677 -21.78 -22.24 -10.17
N ARG A 678 -23.10 -22.35 -9.96
CA ARG A 678 -24.02 -21.19 -9.88
C ARG A 678 -23.59 -20.20 -8.81
N LYS A 679 -23.29 -20.68 -7.59
CA LYS A 679 -22.82 -19.80 -6.49
C LYS A 679 -21.52 -19.10 -6.89
N ARG A 680 -20.61 -19.79 -7.57
CA ARG A 680 -19.38 -19.20 -8.11
C ARG A 680 -19.68 -18.12 -9.15
N GLN A 681 -20.60 -18.35 -10.08
CA GLN A 681 -21.00 -17.36 -11.09
C GLN A 681 -21.68 -16.15 -10.48
N LEU A 682 -22.57 -16.33 -9.51
CA LEU A 682 -23.18 -15.22 -8.76
C LEU A 682 -22.12 -14.42 -7.97
N MET A 683 -21.12 -15.08 -7.39
CA MET A 683 -19.99 -14.40 -6.73
C MET A 683 -19.08 -13.67 -7.71
N ILE A 684 -18.99 -14.13 -8.97
CA ILE A 684 -18.25 -13.43 -10.04
C ILE A 684 -19.06 -12.23 -10.53
N ALA A 685 -20.36 -12.37 -10.75
CA ALA A 685 -21.27 -11.28 -11.13
C ALA A 685 -21.37 -10.20 -10.03
N LEU A 686 -21.24 -10.57 -8.76
CA LEU A 686 -21.11 -9.62 -7.65
C LEU A 686 -19.73 -8.94 -7.60
N ARG A 687 -18.72 -9.49 -8.30
CA ARG A 687 -17.36 -8.93 -8.41
C ARG A 687 -17.14 -8.11 -9.68
N THR A 688 -18.07 -8.13 -10.64
CA THR A 688 -18.02 -7.31 -11.86
C THR A 688 -18.52 -5.87 -11.62
N THR A 689 -18.55 -5.41 -10.38
CA THR A 689 -18.55 -3.97 -10.07
C THR A 689 -17.31 -3.33 -10.69
N GLU A 690 -17.48 -2.16 -11.29
CA GLU A 690 -16.39 -1.39 -11.92
C GLU A 690 -15.16 -1.32 -11.00
N PRO A 691 -13.92 -1.30 -11.54
CA PRO A 691 -12.71 -1.24 -10.71
C PRO A 691 -12.70 -0.07 -9.71
N SER A 692 -13.37 1.03 -10.02
CA SER A 692 -13.56 2.18 -9.14
C SER A 692 -14.44 1.91 -7.92
N GLU A 693 -15.33 0.90 -7.96
CA GLU A 693 -16.18 0.49 -6.84
C GLU A 693 -15.54 -0.60 -5.96
N LEU A 694 -14.59 -1.37 -6.52
CA LEU A 694 -13.87 -2.42 -5.80
C LEU A 694 -12.73 -1.88 -4.92
N PHE A 695 -12.22 -0.69 -5.23
CA PHE A 695 -11.08 -0.08 -4.55
C PHE A 695 -11.40 1.36 -4.17
N GLU A 696 -11.31 1.69 -2.88
CA GLU A 696 -11.33 3.08 -2.42
C GLU A 696 -10.04 3.77 -2.88
N ILE A 697 -10.12 4.54 -3.97
CA ILE A 697 -9.01 5.33 -4.51
C ILE A 697 -9.01 6.70 -3.83
N ASP A 698 -7.95 6.99 -3.07
CA ASP A 698 -7.70 8.29 -2.48
C ASP A 698 -7.17 9.28 -3.54
N THR A 699 -8.08 9.77 -4.39
CA THR A 699 -7.76 10.65 -5.53
C THR A 699 -7.01 11.91 -5.12
N GLU A 700 -7.28 12.48 -3.94
CA GLU A 700 -6.59 13.67 -3.44
C GLU A 700 -5.09 13.42 -3.24
N ARG A 701 -4.74 12.27 -2.65
CA ARG A 701 -3.34 11.88 -2.44
C ARG A 701 -2.63 11.60 -3.77
N GLU A 702 -3.31 10.95 -4.71
CA GLU A 702 -2.74 10.67 -6.03
C GLU A 702 -2.51 11.98 -6.81
N LEU A 703 -3.44 12.95 -6.71
CA LEU A 703 -3.30 14.28 -7.32
C LEU A 703 -2.19 15.10 -6.67
N GLU A 704 -2.05 15.06 -5.34
CA GLU A 704 -0.92 15.71 -4.64
C GLU A 704 0.42 15.13 -5.10
N THR A 705 0.51 13.82 -5.33
CA THR A 705 1.75 13.19 -5.83
C THR A 705 2.13 13.73 -7.21
N ILE A 706 1.15 13.89 -8.11
CA ILE A 706 1.37 14.47 -9.44
C ILE A 706 1.68 15.98 -9.33
N HIS A 707 0.97 16.71 -8.47
CA HIS A 707 1.23 18.13 -8.20
C HIS A 707 2.67 18.36 -7.75
N MET A 708 3.16 17.58 -6.78
CA MET A 708 4.53 17.68 -6.29
C MET A 708 5.56 17.42 -7.40
N ALA A 709 5.33 16.39 -8.23
CA ALA A 709 6.20 16.12 -9.38
C ALA A 709 6.23 17.30 -10.37
N LEU A 710 5.08 17.94 -10.63
CA LEU A 710 5.00 19.13 -11.49
C LEU A 710 5.66 20.35 -10.86
N TYR A 711 5.50 20.53 -9.55
CA TYR A 711 6.06 21.65 -8.80
C TYR A 711 7.58 21.59 -8.72
N GLU A 712 8.15 20.41 -8.45
CA GLU A 712 9.60 20.17 -8.46
C GLU A 712 10.25 20.52 -9.81
N HIS A 713 9.49 20.42 -10.91
CA HIS A 713 9.95 20.68 -12.27
C HIS A 713 9.37 21.98 -12.87
N ALA A 714 8.75 22.85 -12.07
CA ALA A 714 8.08 24.05 -12.57
C ALA A 714 9.05 25.01 -13.28
N GLU A 715 10.28 25.18 -12.77
CA GLU A 715 11.28 26.01 -13.45
C GLU A 715 11.74 25.39 -14.78
N THR A 716 11.89 24.07 -14.87
CA THR A 716 12.17 23.39 -16.14
C THR A 716 11.06 23.63 -17.17
N LEU A 717 9.80 23.47 -16.76
CA LEU A 717 8.65 23.72 -17.62
C LEU A 717 8.61 25.18 -18.10
N LYS A 718 8.93 26.14 -17.22
CA LYS A 718 9.05 27.55 -17.59
C LYS A 718 10.16 27.80 -18.60
N HIS A 719 11.33 27.17 -18.47
CA HIS A 719 12.40 27.26 -19.46
C HIS A 719 11.97 26.67 -20.81
N TRP A 720 11.28 25.53 -20.83
CA TRP A 720 10.73 24.95 -22.06
C TRP A 720 9.72 25.88 -22.71
N LYS A 721 8.84 26.52 -21.92
CA LYS A 721 7.90 27.53 -22.41
C LYS A 721 8.63 28.68 -23.12
N ASN A 722 9.66 29.24 -22.50
CA ASN A 722 10.41 30.36 -23.05
C ASN A 722 11.21 29.94 -24.29
N ALA A 723 11.69 28.70 -24.34
CA ALA A 723 12.38 28.15 -25.51
C ALA A 723 11.47 28.03 -26.73
N LEU A 724 10.18 27.70 -26.53
CA LEU A 724 9.18 27.73 -27.61
C LEU A 724 8.94 29.14 -28.15
N GLU A 725 9.16 30.18 -27.34
CA GLU A 725 9.11 31.59 -27.74
C GLU A 725 10.41 32.10 -28.37
N GLY A 726 11.44 31.24 -28.50
CA GLY A 726 12.74 31.59 -29.09
C GLY A 726 13.78 32.12 -28.08
N THR A 727 13.54 32.00 -26.78
CA THR A 727 14.50 32.39 -25.74
C THR A 727 15.53 31.29 -25.51
N GLU A 728 16.81 31.64 -25.38
CA GLU A 728 17.85 30.67 -25.03
C GLU A 728 17.67 30.14 -23.60
N ILE A 729 17.84 28.82 -23.43
CA ILE A 729 17.77 28.16 -22.13
C ILE A 729 19.08 28.43 -21.37
N PRO A 730 19.05 28.87 -20.09
CA PRO A 730 20.25 29.13 -19.30
C PRO A 730 21.18 27.91 -19.18
N GLU A 731 22.50 28.16 -19.10
CA GLU A 731 23.49 27.08 -18.92
C GLU A 731 23.21 26.27 -17.64
N GLY A 732 23.24 24.94 -17.77
CA GLY A 732 22.96 24.00 -16.67
C GLY A 732 21.49 23.60 -16.51
N GLN A 733 20.55 24.23 -17.20
CA GLN A 733 19.14 23.83 -17.21
C GLN A 733 18.86 22.77 -18.29
N PRO A 734 17.98 21.78 -18.03
CA PRO A 734 17.70 20.71 -18.96
C PRO A 734 16.95 21.24 -20.20
N PRO A 735 17.46 21.02 -21.42
CA PRO A 735 16.80 21.48 -22.64
C PRO A 735 15.56 20.64 -22.92
N LEU A 736 14.72 21.11 -23.84
CA LEU A 736 13.56 20.36 -24.32
C LEU A 736 14.04 19.02 -24.91
N PRO A 737 13.54 17.85 -24.46
CA PRO A 737 14.04 16.55 -24.91
C PRO A 737 13.92 16.37 -26.43
N ARG A 738 14.98 15.86 -27.08
CA ARG A 738 14.99 15.65 -28.54
C ARG A 738 13.82 14.79 -29.01
N ALA A 739 13.54 13.69 -28.32
CA ALA A 739 12.40 12.83 -28.64
C ALA A 739 11.06 13.55 -28.60
N LEU A 740 10.89 14.53 -27.70
CA LEU A 740 9.68 15.36 -27.64
C LEU A 740 9.65 16.37 -28.80
N GLN A 741 10.79 17.00 -29.12
CA GLN A 741 10.90 17.89 -30.28
C GLN A 741 10.59 17.17 -31.59
N ASP A 742 11.17 15.98 -31.79
CA ASP A 742 10.94 15.14 -32.96
C ASP A 742 9.44 14.82 -33.10
N GLN A 743 8.78 14.41 -32.01
CA GLN A 743 7.35 14.15 -32.02
C GLN A 743 6.49 15.38 -32.34
N LEU A 744 6.85 16.57 -31.86
CA LEU A 744 6.12 17.80 -32.18
C LEU A 744 6.33 18.19 -33.66
N ASN A 745 7.53 17.96 -34.20
CA ASN A 745 7.89 18.29 -35.57
C ASN A 745 7.36 17.29 -36.61
N GLU A 746 7.18 16.02 -36.24
CA GLU A 746 6.64 14.96 -37.10
C GLU A 746 5.10 14.98 -37.19
N CYS A 747 4.42 15.84 -36.42
CA CYS A 747 2.96 16.00 -36.51
C CYS A 747 2.53 16.63 -37.84
N GLU A 748 1.30 16.35 -38.27
CA GLU A 748 0.72 16.92 -39.51
C GLU A 748 0.77 18.45 -39.52
N ASN A 749 0.58 19.10 -38.37
CA ASN A 749 0.71 20.54 -38.19
C ASN A 749 1.65 20.87 -37.01
N PRO A 750 2.96 21.02 -37.27
CA PRO A 750 3.97 21.25 -36.22
C PRO A 750 3.76 22.53 -35.41
N GLU A 751 3.29 23.61 -36.06
CA GLU A 751 3.09 24.90 -35.39
C GLU A 751 1.90 24.83 -34.42
N GLU A 752 0.81 24.17 -34.82
CA GLU A 752 -0.32 23.90 -33.93
C GLU A 752 0.06 22.98 -32.77
N ALA A 753 0.88 21.95 -33.01
CA ALA A 753 1.39 21.07 -31.97
C ALA A 753 2.26 21.82 -30.94
N LYS A 754 3.16 22.71 -31.39
CA LYS A 754 3.96 23.58 -30.52
C LYS A 754 3.11 24.56 -29.74
N MET A 755 2.09 25.16 -30.36
CA MET A 755 1.14 26.06 -29.68
C MET A 755 0.30 25.33 -28.63
N CYS A 756 -0.15 24.11 -28.92
CA CYS A 756 -0.85 23.25 -27.97
C CYS A 756 0.04 22.91 -26.77
N PHE A 757 1.30 22.55 -27.03
CA PHE A 757 2.29 22.28 -25.98
C PHE A 757 2.57 23.52 -25.12
N TYR A 758 2.73 24.70 -25.76
CA TYR A 758 2.90 25.97 -25.07
C TYR A 758 1.72 26.29 -24.13
N SER A 759 0.48 26.21 -24.63
CA SER A 759 -0.73 26.43 -23.83
C SER A 759 -0.80 25.46 -22.67
N THR A 760 -0.48 24.19 -22.92
CA THR A 760 -0.49 23.15 -21.89
C THR A 760 0.50 23.45 -20.77
N ILE A 761 1.73 23.89 -21.10
CA ILE A 761 2.72 24.29 -20.09
C ILE A 761 2.19 25.46 -19.26
N GLN A 762 1.56 26.46 -19.89
CA GLN A 762 0.99 27.59 -19.16
C GLN A 762 -0.09 27.14 -18.16
N ASP A 763 -1.01 26.27 -18.60
CA ASP A 763 -2.10 25.77 -17.76
C ASP A 763 -1.57 24.92 -16.58
N ILE A 764 -0.56 24.09 -16.84
CA ILE A 764 0.12 23.29 -15.79
C ILE A 764 0.80 24.21 -14.78
N LEU A 765 1.58 25.19 -15.23
CA LEU A 765 2.28 26.11 -14.34
C LEU A 765 1.29 26.92 -13.50
N HIS A 766 0.23 27.44 -14.12
CA HIS A 766 -0.81 28.19 -13.43
C HIS A 766 -1.51 27.33 -12.37
N GLY A 767 -1.99 26.13 -12.73
CA GLY A 767 -2.65 25.22 -11.80
C GLY A 767 -1.74 24.76 -10.66
N THR A 768 -0.48 24.44 -10.96
CA THR A 768 0.51 24.01 -9.96
C THR A 768 0.81 25.10 -8.94
N LEU A 769 0.98 26.35 -9.40
CA LEU A 769 1.24 27.50 -8.52
C LEU A 769 0.02 27.90 -7.69
N LEU A 770 -1.21 27.72 -8.22
CA LEU A 770 -2.44 27.94 -7.46
C LEU A 770 -2.59 26.94 -6.31
N ILE A 771 -2.36 25.64 -6.56
CA ILE A 771 -2.38 24.60 -5.53
C ILE A 771 -1.31 24.90 -4.47
N GLU A 772 -0.11 25.29 -4.89
CA GLU A 772 0.96 25.62 -3.93
C GLU A 772 0.68 26.89 -3.13
N LYS A 773 0.00 27.88 -3.73
CA LYS A 773 -0.51 29.04 -3.00
C LYS A 773 -1.54 28.61 -1.94
N ALA A 774 -2.47 27.72 -2.28
CA ALA A 774 -3.45 27.21 -1.33
C ALA A 774 -2.78 26.48 -0.14
N HIS A 775 -1.76 25.66 -0.42
CA HIS A 775 -0.93 25.05 0.64
C HIS A 775 -0.30 26.09 1.56
N ARG A 776 0.33 27.15 1.00
CA ARG A 776 0.90 28.26 1.79
C ARG A 776 -0.14 28.95 2.65
N ASP A 777 -1.31 29.25 2.09
CA ASP A 777 -2.37 29.98 2.80
C ASP A 777 -2.90 29.16 3.99
N VAL A 778 -3.11 27.85 3.81
CA VAL A 778 -3.54 26.95 4.89
C VAL A 778 -2.46 26.81 5.98
N VAL A 779 -1.19 26.62 5.59
CA VAL A 779 -0.10 26.51 6.57
C VAL A 779 0.14 27.84 7.29
N ASN A 780 0.03 28.98 6.62
CA ASN A 780 0.14 30.29 7.27
C ASN A 780 -0.98 30.52 8.27
N THR A 781 -2.21 30.14 7.92
CA THR A 781 -3.38 30.20 8.81
C THR A 781 -3.13 29.35 10.06
N PHE A 782 -2.65 28.13 9.87
CA PHE A 782 -2.28 27.23 10.96
C PHE A 782 -1.16 27.80 11.86
N MET A 783 -0.09 28.32 11.24
CA MET A 783 1.03 28.92 11.98
C MET A 783 0.59 30.15 12.78
N SER A 784 -0.36 30.93 12.26
CA SER A 784 -0.99 32.04 12.97
C SER A 784 -1.79 31.55 14.19
N GLN A 785 -2.59 30.50 14.03
CA GLN A 785 -3.34 29.88 15.13
C GLN A 785 -2.41 29.39 16.26
N ILE A 786 -1.32 28.69 15.92
CA ILE A 786 -0.32 28.23 16.91
C ILE A 786 0.37 29.41 17.60
N ARG A 787 0.83 30.42 16.85
CA ARG A 787 1.50 31.59 17.43
C ARG A 787 0.58 32.43 18.30
N SER A 788 -0.73 32.40 18.04
CA SER A 788 -1.74 33.08 18.85
C SER A 788 -2.01 32.43 20.21
N GLY A 789 -1.33 31.32 20.54
CA GLY A 789 -1.40 30.67 21.86
C GLY A 789 -2.62 29.77 22.06
N LYS A 790 -3.43 29.50 21.03
CA LYS A 790 -4.61 28.64 21.14
C LYS A 790 -4.21 27.16 21.06
N GLY A 791 -3.66 26.60 22.14
CA GLY A 791 -3.40 25.16 22.24
C GLY A 791 -4.71 24.36 22.21
N THR A 792 -4.99 23.65 21.12
CA THR A 792 -6.19 22.81 21.01
C THR A 792 -5.88 21.37 21.41
N ARG A 793 -6.92 20.55 21.65
CA ARG A 793 -6.75 19.14 22.01
C ARG A 793 -5.96 18.35 20.95
N GLU A 794 -6.09 18.72 19.69
CA GLU A 794 -5.43 18.09 18.55
C GLU A 794 -4.02 18.65 18.30
N LEU A 795 -3.75 19.88 18.80
CA LEU A 795 -2.49 20.62 18.67
C LEU A 795 -2.10 21.29 19.99
N PRO A 796 -1.67 20.51 21.00
CA PRO A 796 -1.22 21.06 22.27
C PRO A 796 0.04 21.93 22.11
N ILE A 797 0.16 22.95 22.96
CA ILE A 797 1.34 23.79 23.07
C ILE A 797 2.55 22.95 23.51
N GLY A 798 3.69 23.22 22.90
CA GLY A 798 4.93 22.50 23.12
C GLY A 798 5.12 21.27 22.21
N ASP A 799 4.21 21.07 21.25
CA ASP A 799 4.36 20.16 20.11
C ASP A 799 5.38 20.73 19.10
N ASP A 800 6.45 19.99 18.79
CA ASP A 800 7.45 20.39 17.78
C ASP A 800 6.92 20.17 16.33
N ASN A 801 5.68 19.69 16.14
CA ASN A 801 5.10 19.37 14.84
C ASN A 801 4.88 20.54 13.89
N TYR A 802 4.74 21.78 14.38
CA TYR A 802 4.62 22.94 13.50
C TYR A 802 5.85 23.11 12.61
N LEU A 803 7.01 22.60 13.04
CA LEU A 803 8.23 22.57 12.24
C LEU A 803 8.10 21.66 11.01
N LEU A 804 7.25 20.63 11.05
CA LEU A 804 7.02 19.71 9.95
C LEU A 804 6.13 20.31 8.86
N LEU A 805 5.13 21.09 9.25
CA LEU A 805 4.31 21.86 8.30
C LEU A 805 5.14 22.95 7.60
N LYS A 806 6.15 23.48 8.30
CA LYS A 806 7.12 24.40 7.71
C LYS A 806 8.12 23.69 6.78
N SER A 807 8.37 22.40 6.97
CA SER A 807 9.37 21.63 6.20
C SER A 807 9.06 21.57 4.70
N ARG A 808 7.77 21.58 4.32
CA ARG A 808 7.33 21.68 2.91
C ARG A 808 7.96 22.88 2.20
N PHE A 809 8.08 24.01 2.90
CA PHE A 809 8.58 25.28 2.35
C PHE A 809 10.06 25.54 2.63
N GLN A 810 10.72 24.74 3.48
CA GLN A 810 12.16 24.90 3.72
C GLN A 810 13.00 24.33 2.58
N LYS A 811 12.51 23.32 1.86
CA LYS A 811 13.20 22.76 0.69
C LYS A 811 13.29 23.70 -0.52
N SER A 812 12.52 24.78 -0.56
CA SER A 812 12.48 25.69 -1.72
C SER A 812 13.33 26.97 -1.52
N LEU A 813 14.06 27.09 -0.43
CA LEU A 813 14.81 28.30 -0.04
C LEU A 813 16.33 28.10 0.06
N ASP A 814 16.81 26.88 -0.14
CA ASP A 814 18.22 26.56 -0.38
C ASP A 814 18.42 26.24 -1.86
#